data_AF-A0A848TML9-F1
#
_entry.id   AF-A0A848TML9-F1
#
_cell.length_a   1.000
_cell.length_b   1.000
_cell.length_c   1.000
_cell.angle_alpha   90.00
_cell.angle_beta   90.00
_cell.angle_gamma   90.00
#
_symmetry.space_group_name_H-M   'P 1'
#
loop_
_entity.id
_entity.type
_entity.pdbx_description
1 polymer ?
#
loop_
_entity_poly.entity_id
_entity_poly.type
_entity_poly.pdbx_seq_one_letter_code
_entity_poly.pdbx_strand_id
1 'polypeptide(L)'
;MRRVIASWAAVALLIVWQILAAPVFAQERPDYETFEGFADAVGTDLQEDRLSDTGFENLREDLVAWRERFLAADDVNSVQIDALSAQIEALGPAPADGETEPTDIANRREELLAALAEAREPRIRAEEAHARAAALIGRIDATLRSRQTDALFQLQPSPLRPSIWQKAVARVSDVAATVKREVETNVTTRVERGTLWDRMPVVVFLLLAAAVLITRGPRWVERLIARVEARSGELGRVVYGFLISLGGIAVPLLGISLINLALISTGILGPTGERVALGANIAVLTYASGRWLGRRIFPDGGLIPSPLVHDERVGAEGRLLALAAGLLVGLLVLIGIVIGVEGSDVEIASVLFLPVFVGLGVVLYRLGRILAASAKDIRDDDSSSGFRGYVIGILGRVVQTIGAVAPVLAAIGYFRMSAALLAPTTITLGILALLAVLHIVIRAAYGLARGLDSEAAGQALAPVLITFLLGLGSMPFIAVIWGARWTDIGELWGRFRTGFQLGDTTISPGVLITFGLVFGIGFLLTRLLQGTMRSSVLPRTRIDKGGQNAIVSGLGYLGLTLAAIIGITSAGIDLSNIAIIVGALGVGIGFGLQNIVNNFVSGIILLIERPISEGDWVEVNGQMGTVRSISVRSTVIETFDRTDVIVPNGDLISGTVTNWTRGNSIGRVIVPVGVAYGTDTRRVEKIL
;
A
#
# COMPACT_ATOMS: atom_id res chain seq x y z
N MET A 1 6.15 -1.56 -31.76
CA MET A 1 6.53 -1.91 -30.37
C MET A 1 6.25 -0.79 -29.36
N ARG A 2 6.64 0.48 -29.57
CA ARG A 2 6.27 1.62 -28.69
C ARG A 2 4.75 1.79 -28.50
N ARG A 3 3.94 1.55 -29.54
CA ARG A 3 2.47 1.58 -29.45
C ARG A 3 1.88 0.49 -28.55
N VAL A 4 2.55 -0.67 -28.45
CA VAL A 4 2.09 -1.80 -27.60
C VAL A 4 2.39 -1.51 -26.13
N ILE A 5 3.57 -0.95 -25.83
CA ILE A 5 3.93 -0.52 -24.47
C ILE A 5 3.05 0.65 -24.01
N ALA A 6 2.73 1.59 -24.90
CA ALA A 6 1.79 2.67 -24.62
C ALA A 6 0.36 2.14 -24.38
N SER A 7 -0.09 1.12 -25.13
CA SER A 7 -1.40 0.50 -24.89
C SER A 7 -1.44 -0.33 -23.61
N TRP A 8 -0.36 -1.00 -23.20
CA TRP A 8 -0.31 -1.69 -21.91
C TRP A 8 -0.21 -0.72 -20.73
N ALA A 9 0.51 0.41 -20.88
CA ALA A 9 0.52 1.48 -19.89
C ALA A 9 -0.83 2.19 -19.80
N ALA A 10 -1.52 2.39 -20.93
CA ALA A 10 -2.87 2.94 -20.97
C ALA A 10 -3.90 1.97 -20.38
N VAL A 11 -3.78 0.66 -20.61
CA VAL A 11 -4.62 -0.37 -19.98
C VAL A 11 -4.33 -0.46 -18.48
N ALA A 12 -3.07 -0.37 -18.05
CA ALA A 12 -2.72 -0.29 -16.63
C ALA A 12 -3.27 0.98 -15.98
N LEU A 13 -3.23 2.13 -16.65
CA LEU A 13 -3.84 3.38 -16.20
C LEU A 13 -5.38 3.30 -16.20
N LEU A 14 -6.00 2.62 -17.15
CA LEU A 14 -7.44 2.38 -17.19
C LEU A 14 -7.89 1.42 -16.09
N ILE A 15 -7.09 0.40 -15.78
CA ILE A 15 -7.32 -0.52 -14.66
C ILE A 15 -7.13 0.22 -13.33
N VAL A 16 -6.08 1.04 -13.20
CA VAL A 16 -5.88 1.90 -12.02
C VAL A 16 -7.02 2.91 -11.88
N TRP A 17 -7.52 3.49 -12.99
CA TRP A 17 -8.65 4.41 -12.98
C TRP A 17 -9.98 3.71 -12.66
N GLN A 18 -10.20 2.48 -13.15
CA GLN A 18 -11.35 1.64 -12.78
C GLN A 18 -11.29 1.18 -11.32
N ILE A 19 -10.09 0.97 -10.76
CA ILE A 19 -9.89 0.65 -9.33
C ILE A 19 -10.08 1.90 -8.45
N LEU A 20 -9.85 3.10 -9.00
CA LEU A 20 -10.04 4.39 -8.32
C LEU A 20 -11.44 5.00 -8.50
N ALA A 21 -12.20 4.59 -9.52
CA ALA A 21 -13.57 5.03 -9.75
C ALA A 21 -14.51 4.36 -8.74
N ALA A 22 -14.83 5.07 -7.66
CA ALA A 22 -15.90 4.65 -6.77
C ALA A 22 -17.25 4.71 -7.52
N PRO A 23 -18.12 3.70 -7.40
CA PRO A 23 -19.48 3.79 -7.92
C PRO A 23 -20.20 4.94 -7.21
N VAL A 24 -20.69 5.92 -7.98
CA VAL A 24 -21.64 6.91 -7.49
C VAL A 24 -22.99 6.21 -7.39
N PHE A 25 -23.26 5.60 -6.24
CA PHE A 25 -24.60 5.09 -5.94
C PHE A 25 -25.54 6.27 -5.74
N ALA A 26 -26.77 6.14 -6.27
CA ALA A 26 -27.83 7.11 -6.04
C ALA A 26 -28.07 7.27 -4.53
N GLN A 27 -28.11 8.52 -4.06
CA GLN A 27 -28.39 8.89 -2.67
C GLN A 27 -29.86 8.61 -2.32
N GLU A 28 -30.21 7.37 -2.05
CA GLU A 28 -31.42 7.06 -1.26
C GLU A 28 -31.13 7.34 0.21
N ARG A 29 -32.02 8.06 0.89
CA ARG A 29 -31.91 8.31 2.33
C ARG A 29 -32.00 6.96 3.08
N PRO A 30 -31.07 6.65 3.99
CA PRO A 30 -31.14 5.42 4.77
C PRO A 30 -32.42 5.39 5.61
N ASP A 31 -33.09 4.24 5.63
CA ASP A 31 -34.19 3.97 6.55
C ASP A 31 -33.62 3.54 7.91
N TYR A 32 -33.63 4.48 8.87
CA TYR A 32 -33.07 4.26 10.20
C TYR A 32 -33.90 3.30 11.06
N GLU A 33 -35.23 3.24 10.89
CA GLU A 33 -36.08 2.35 11.70
C GLU A 33 -35.84 0.89 11.32
N THR A 34 -35.70 0.60 10.02
CA THR A 34 -35.37 -0.75 9.56
C THR A 34 -33.98 -1.20 10.03
N PHE A 35 -33.01 -0.29 10.08
CA PHE A 35 -31.69 -0.59 10.62
C PHE A 35 -31.73 -0.85 12.13
N GLU A 36 -32.47 -0.05 12.90
CA GLU A 36 -32.59 -0.24 14.35
C GLU A 36 -33.17 -1.62 14.70
N GLY A 37 -34.27 -2.02 14.04
CA GLY A 37 -34.85 -3.35 14.23
C GLY A 37 -33.90 -4.49 13.82
N PHE A 38 -33.13 -4.29 12.74
CA PHE A 38 -32.10 -5.25 12.33
C PHE A 38 -30.94 -5.32 13.34
N ALA A 39 -30.43 -4.18 13.80
CA ALA A 39 -29.33 -4.08 14.76
C ALA A 39 -29.68 -4.75 16.10
N ASP A 40 -30.93 -4.62 16.56
CA ASP A 40 -31.42 -5.28 17.76
C ASP A 40 -31.51 -6.80 17.59
N ALA A 41 -31.98 -7.27 16.43
CA ALA A 41 -31.99 -8.70 16.12
C ALA A 41 -30.56 -9.28 16.13
N VAL A 42 -29.60 -8.61 15.48
CA VAL A 42 -28.19 -9.03 15.50
C VAL A 42 -27.62 -9.00 16.92
N GLY A 43 -27.93 -7.96 17.70
CA GLY A 43 -27.51 -7.84 19.09
C GLY A 43 -27.99 -9.00 19.95
N THR A 44 -29.23 -9.45 19.73
CA THR A 44 -29.86 -10.59 20.40
C THR A 44 -29.21 -11.91 20.00
N ASP A 45 -29.03 -12.14 18.70
CA ASP A 45 -28.39 -13.35 18.17
C ASP A 45 -26.94 -13.50 18.65
N LEU A 46 -26.22 -12.38 18.82
CA LEU A 46 -24.88 -12.34 19.42
C LEU A 46 -24.85 -12.66 20.91
N GLN A 47 -25.88 -12.25 21.67
CA GLN A 47 -25.95 -12.54 23.11
C GLN A 47 -26.31 -14.00 23.37
N GLU A 48 -27.21 -14.54 22.56
CA GLU A 48 -27.73 -15.91 22.72
C GLU A 48 -26.93 -16.95 21.92
N ASP A 49 -25.93 -16.51 21.16
CA ASP A 49 -25.02 -17.34 20.36
C ASP A 49 -25.74 -18.33 19.41
N ARG A 50 -26.87 -17.89 18.84
CA ARG A 50 -27.84 -18.75 18.12
C ARG A 50 -27.42 -19.18 16.72
N LEU A 51 -26.51 -18.43 16.09
CA LEU A 51 -26.17 -18.62 14.68
C LEU A 51 -24.87 -19.41 14.49
N SER A 52 -24.82 -20.11 13.35
CA SER A 52 -23.58 -20.71 12.85
C SER A 52 -22.58 -19.62 12.43
N ASP A 53 -21.30 -19.99 12.29
CA ASP A 53 -20.27 -19.05 11.83
C ASP A 53 -20.63 -18.41 10.49
N THR A 54 -21.22 -19.18 9.56
CA THR A 54 -21.75 -18.68 8.28
C THR A 54 -22.91 -17.70 8.47
N GLY A 55 -23.79 -17.95 9.45
CA GLY A 55 -24.88 -17.03 9.77
C GLY A 55 -24.36 -15.69 10.26
N PHE A 56 -23.37 -15.69 11.16
CA PHE A 56 -22.72 -14.46 11.61
C PHE A 56 -21.92 -13.75 10.52
N GLU A 57 -21.28 -14.47 9.59
CA GLU A 57 -20.61 -13.86 8.43
C GLU A 57 -21.60 -13.15 7.50
N ASN A 58 -22.77 -13.74 7.25
CA ASN A 58 -23.82 -13.09 6.45
C ASN A 58 -24.34 -11.82 7.15
N LEU A 59 -24.65 -11.88 8.45
CA LEU A 59 -25.06 -10.69 9.21
C LEU A 59 -24.00 -9.59 9.22
N ARG A 60 -22.72 -9.98 9.27
CA ARG A 60 -21.60 -9.04 9.17
C ARG A 60 -21.57 -8.35 7.81
N GLU A 61 -21.78 -9.09 6.73
CA GLU A 61 -21.84 -8.52 5.36
C GLU A 61 -22.99 -7.51 5.24
N ASP A 62 -24.17 -7.85 5.75
CA ASP A 62 -25.32 -6.95 5.79
C ASP A 62 -25.03 -5.68 6.62
N LEU A 63 -24.40 -5.82 7.79
CA LEU A 63 -23.97 -4.68 8.61
C LEU A 63 -22.92 -3.80 7.91
N VAL A 64 -22.01 -4.38 7.13
CA VAL A 64 -21.04 -3.63 6.34
C VAL A 64 -21.77 -2.82 5.26
N ALA A 65 -22.73 -3.41 4.57
CA ALA A 65 -23.54 -2.70 3.59
C ALA A 65 -24.33 -1.54 4.21
N TRP A 66 -24.91 -1.73 5.41
CA TRP A 66 -25.55 -0.65 6.17
C TRP A 66 -24.56 0.44 6.57
N ARG A 67 -23.39 0.07 7.09
CA ARG A 67 -22.32 1.01 7.46
C ARG A 67 -21.90 1.88 6.27
N GLU A 68 -21.75 1.29 5.08
CA GLU A 68 -21.42 2.04 3.87
C GLU A 68 -22.52 3.02 3.46
N ARG A 69 -23.81 2.66 3.62
CA ARG A 69 -24.93 3.59 3.39
C ARG A 69 -24.92 4.77 4.35
N PHE A 70 -24.60 4.54 5.64
CA PHE A 70 -24.51 5.62 6.62
C PHE A 70 -23.30 6.53 6.38
N LEU A 71 -22.17 5.96 5.96
CA LEU A 71 -21.00 6.75 5.56
C LEU A 71 -21.32 7.66 4.35
N ALA A 72 -22.11 7.17 3.38
CA ALA A 72 -22.57 7.99 2.27
C ALA A 72 -23.61 9.06 2.70
N ALA A 73 -24.33 8.83 3.80
CA ALA A 73 -25.28 9.78 4.37
C ALA A 73 -24.63 10.87 5.25
N ASP A 74 -23.38 10.66 5.69
CA ASP A 74 -22.60 11.63 6.47
C ASP A 74 -22.37 12.95 5.70
N ASP A 75 -22.30 12.88 4.37
CA ASP A 75 -22.09 14.05 3.50
C ASP A 75 -23.40 14.78 3.15
N VAL A 76 -24.54 14.33 3.68
CA VAL A 76 -25.85 14.98 3.45
C VAL A 76 -25.88 16.31 4.20
N ASN A 77 -26.25 17.37 3.48
CA ASN A 77 -26.30 18.76 3.96
C ASN A 77 -24.94 19.39 4.33
N SER A 78 -23.80 18.80 3.98
CA SER A 78 -22.47 19.37 4.29
C SER A 78 -22.33 20.83 3.85
N VAL A 79 -22.72 21.14 2.60
CA VAL A 79 -22.74 22.51 2.05
C VAL A 79 -23.63 23.47 2.85
N GLN A 80 -24.80 23.00 3.32
CA GLN A 80 -25.72 23.82 4.10
C GLN A 80 -25.20 24.07 5.52
N ILE A 81 -24.61 23.04 6.14
CA ILE A 81 -23.97 23.12 7.45
C ILE A 81 -22.80 24.11 7.41
N ASP A 82 -21.98 24.06 6.37
CA ASP A 82 -20.86 24.98 6.18
C ASP A 82 -21.35 26.42 5.99
N ALA A 83 -22.38 26.62 5.16
CA ALA A 83 -22.98 27.93 4.93
C ALA A 83 -23.62 28.54 6.19
N LEU A 84 -24.29 27.73 7.02
CA LEU A 84 -24.87 28.16 8.30
C LEU A 84 -23.77 28.46 9.34
N SER A 85 -22.73 27.62 9.40
CA SER A 85 -21.59 27.82 10.30
C SER A 85 -20.83 29.11 9.97
N ALA A 86 -20.58 29.38 8.69
CA ALA A 86 -19.96 30.63 8.24
C ALA A 86 -20.79 31.87 8.55
N GLN A 87 -22.14 31.77 8.48
CA GLN A 87 -23.03 32.85 8.88
C GLN A 87 -22.96 33.13 10.38
N ILE A 88 -22.87 32.09 11.22
CA ILE A 88 -22.71 32.24 12.67
C ILE A 88 -21.34 32.85 13.01
N GLU A 89 -20.28 32.42 12.34
CA GLU A 89 -18.93 32.96 12.53
C GLU A 89 -18.85 34.45 12.17
N ALA A 90 -19.57 34.88 11.13
CA ALA A 90 -19.68 36.29 10.73
C ALA A 90 -20.37 37.18 11.78
N LEU A 91 -21.20 36.61 12.67
CA LEU A 91 -21.80 37.34 13.80
C LEU A 91 -20.80 37.59 14.94
N GLY A 92 -19.62 36.97 14.92
CA GLY A 92 -18.59 37.11 15.93
C GLY A 92 -18.74 36.14 17.12
N PRO A 93 -17.75 36.13 18.04
CA PRO A 93 -17.77 35.24 19.20
C PRO A 93 -19.00 35.51 20.08
N ALA A 94 -19.50 34.46 20.74
CA ALA A 94 -20.57 34.63 21.72
C ALA A 94 -20.12 35.59 22.83
N PRO A 95 -21.01 36.42 23.39
CA PRO A 95 -20.67 37.31 24.49
C PRO A 95 -20.10 36.50 25.67
N ALA A 96 -19.06 37.02 26.31
CA ALA A 96 -18.51 36.40 27.52
C ALA A 96 -19.53 36.47 28.67
N ASP A 97 -19.45 35.53 29.63
CA ASP A 97 -20.37 35.46 30.77
C ASP A 97 -20.51 36.84 31.46
N GLY A 98 -21.68 37.47 31.32
CA GLY A 98 -22.01 38.78 31.89
C GLY A 98 -22.03 39.97 30.91
N GLU A 99 -21.66 39.78 29.64
CA GLU A 99 -21.82 40.79 28.58
C GLU A 99 -23.13 40.59 27.81
N THR A 100 -23.81 41.68 27.45
CA THR A 100 -25.08 41.64 26.71
C THR A 100 -24.87 41.97 25.24
N GLU A 101 -25.23 41.04 24.36
CA GLU A 101 -25.27 41.23 22.90
C GLU A 101 -26.54 42.03 22.51
N PRO A 102 -26.51 42.85 21.44
CA PRO A 102 -27.72 43.50 20.92
C PRO A 102 -28.82 42.49 20.61
N THR A 103 -30.06 42.79 20.99
CA THR A 103 -31.21 41.86 20.90
C THR A 103 -31.42 41.29 19.50
N ASP A 104 -31.20 42.08 18.46
CA ASP A 104 -31.38 41.63 17.07
C ASP A 104 -30.32 40.60 16.65
N ILE A 105 -29.09 40.74 17.14
CA ILE A 105 -28.00 39.79 16.86
C ILE A 105 -28.21 38.50 17.67
N ALA A 106 -28.62 38.62 18.93
CA ALA A 106 -28.93 37.48 19.78
C ALA A 106 -30.06 36.61 19.18
N ASN A 107 -31.17 37.23 18.77
CA ASN A 107 -32.27 36.54 18.10
C ASN A 107 -31.83 35.86 16.80
N ARG A 108 -31.00 36.56 16.00
CA ARG A 108 -30.50 36.00 14.74
C ARG A 108 -29.53 34.83 14.96
N ARG A 109 -28.68 34.91 15.99
CA ARG A 109 -27.79 33.82 16.40
C ARG A 109 -28.60 32.59 16.82
N GLU A 110 -29.66 32.78 17.61
CA GLU A 110 -30.56 31.70 18.03
C GLU A 110 -31.26 31.02 16.84
N GLU A 111 -31.81 31.80 15.89
CA GLU A 111 -32.40 31.26 14.66
C GLU A 111 -31.40 30.43 13.83
N LEU A 112 -30.18 30.94 13.65
CA LEU A 112 -29.15 30.23 12.88
C LEU A 112 -28.66 28.98 13.60
N LEU A 113 -28.55 29.01 14.93
CA LEU A 113 -28.21 27.83 15.74
C LEU A 113 -29.30 26.76 15.66
N ALA A 114 -30.57 27.14 15.68
CA ALA A 114 -31.69 26.22 15.51
C ALA A 114 -31.69 25.59 14.11
N ALA A 115 -31.50 26.39 13.06
CA ALA A 115 -31.39 25.90 11.68
C ALA A 115 -30.16 25.00 11.48
N LEU A 116 -29.04 25.30 12.14
CA LEU A 116 -27.83 24.48 12.13
C LEU A 116 -28.08 23.14 12.84
N ALA A 117 -28.78 23.14 13.97
CA ALA A 117 -29.14 21.92 14.68
C ALA A 117 -30.03 20.99 13.83
N GLU A 118 -31.04 21.55 13.16
CA GLU A 118 -31.91 20.80 12.23
C GLU A 118 -31.11 20.26 11.02
N ALA A 119 -30.21 21.08 10.44
CA ALA A 119 -29.38 20.65 9.32
C ALA A 119 -28.36 19.55 9.71
N ARG A 120 -27.88 19.55 10.97
CA ARG A 120 -26.95 18.55 11.51
C ARG A 120 -27.64 17.26 11.96
N GLU A 121 -28.93 17.28 12.27
CA GLU A 121 -29.65 16.11 12.78
C GLU A 121 -29.47 14.85 11.90
N PRO A 122 -29.62 14.89 10.57
CA PRO A 122 -29.41 13.70 9.72
C PRO A 122 -27.98 13.16 9.81
N ARG A 123 -26.99 14.06 9.94
CA ARG A 123 -25.58 13.69 10.07
C ARG A 123 -25.32 13.00 11.40
N ILE A 124 -25.82 13.56 12.50
CA ILE A 124 -25.70 12.95 13.83
C ILE A 124 -26.34 11.55 13.86
N ARG A 125 -27.54 11.38 13.27
CA ARG A 125 -28.16 10.05 13.16
C ARG A 125 -27.35 9.08 12.31
N ALA A 126 -26.78 9.55 11.19
CA ALA A 126 -25.90 8.73 10.35
C ALA A 126 -24.63 8.32 11.09
N GLU A 127 -23.98 9.25 11.81
CA GLU A 127 -22.81 9.01 12.65
C GLU A 127 -23.11 7.98 13.75
N GLU A 128 -24.24 8.11 14.44
CA GLU A 128 -24.69 7.16 15.48
C GLU A 128 -24.94 5.76 14.91
N ALA A 129 -25.73 5.66 13.83
CA ALA A 129 -26.05 4.39 13.17
C ALA A 129 -24.80 3.72 12.60
N HIS A 130 -23.88 4.51 12.02
CA HIS A 130 -22.57 4.04 11.56
C HIS A 130 -21.74 3.48 12.72
N ALA A 131 -21.66 4.20 13.84
CA ALA A 131 -20.93 3.76 15.03
C ALA A 131 -21.51 2.47 15.62
N ARG A 132 -22.84 2.35 15.65
CA ARG A 132 -23.53 1.14 16.11
C ARG A 132 -23.27 -0.05 15.19
N ALA A 133 -23.37 0.13 13.87
CA ALA A 133 -23.03 -0.91 12.90
C ALA A 133 -21.58 -1.38 13.06
N ALA A 134 -20.63 -0.44 13.21
CA ALA A 134 -19.22 -0.75 13.44
C ALA A 134 -19.00 -1.52 14.76
N ALA A 135 -19.72 -1.16 15.84
CA ALA A 135 -19.64 -1.88 17.10
C ALA A 135 -20.16 -3.32 16.99
N LEU A 136 -21.28 -3.55 16.29
CA LEU A 136 -21.83 -4.89 16.05
C LEU A 136 -20.89 -5.74 15.18
N ILE A 137 -20.32 -5.18 14.11
CA ILE A 137 -19.29 -5.86 13.30
C ILE A 137 -18.11 -6.27 14.19
N GLY A 138 -17.62 -5.36 15.04
CA GLY A 138 -16.53 -5.64 15.98
C GLY A 138 -16.85 -6.77 16.96
N ARG A 139 -18.10 -6.86 17.44
CA ARG A 139 -18.57 -7.96 18.31
C ARG A 139 -18.68 -9.28 17.56
N ILE A 140 -19.19 -9.29 16.33
CA ILE A 140 -19.21 -10.47 15.46
C ILE A 140 -17.77 -10.98 15.24
N ASP A 141 -16.85 -10.09 14.89
CA ASP A 141 -15.45 -10.42 14.65
C ASP A 141 -14.74 -10.95 15.90
N ALA A 142 -15.05 -10.41 17.07
CA ALA A 142 -14.55 -10.93 18.34
C ALA A 142 -15.08 -12.34 18.63
N THR A 143 -16.40 -12.54 18.46
CA THR A 143 -17.07 -13.84 18.70
C THR A 143 -16.52 -14.92 17.78
N LEU A 144 -16.42 -14.62 16.49
CA LEU A 144 -15.90 -15.56 15.50
C LEU A 144 -14.42 -15.89 15.71
N ARG A 145 -13.58 -14.90 16.05
CA ARG A 145 -12.18 -15.15 16.40
C ARG A 145 -12.03 -15.98 17.68
N SER A 146 -12.89 -15.76 18.68
CA SER A 146 -12.92 -16.58 19.89
C SER A 146 -13.26 -18.02 19.53
N ARG A 147 -14.36 -18.26 18.83
CA ARG A 147 -14.78 -19.59 18.38
C ARG A 147 -13.69 -20.31 17.57
N GLN A 148 -13.04 -19.60 16.65
CA GLN A 148 -11.92 -20.15 15.87
C GLN A 148 -10.73 -20.53 16.76
N THR A 149 -10.38 -19.68 17.73
CA THR A 149 -9.30 -19.93 18.70
C THR A 149 -9.64 -21.13 19.57
N ASP A 150 -10.84 -21.17 20.13
CA ASP A 150 -11.33 -22.25 20.98
C ASP A 150 -11.34 -23.58 20.20
N ALA A 151 -11.79 -23.57 18.94
CA ALA A 151 -11.79 -24.74 18.09
C ALA A 151 -10.36 -25.26 17.78
N LEU A 152 -9.35 -24.39 17.69
CA LEU A 152 -7.97 -24.81 17.49
C LEU A 152 -7.39 -25.52 18.72
N PHE A 153 -7.73 -25.06 19.92
CA PHE A 153 -7.23 -25.61 21.18
C PHE A 153 -8.15 -26.66 21.82
N GLN A 154 -9.29 -26.96 21.20
CA GLN A 154 -10.19 -28.00 21.69
C GLN A 154 -9.57 -29.39 21.52
N LEU A 155 -9.34 -30.09 22.64
CA LEU A 155 -8.86 -31.46 22.63
C LEU A 155 -10.00 -32.41 22.26
N GLN A 156 -9.85 -33.12 21.14
CA GLN A 156 -10.82 -34.13 20.70
C GLN A 156 -10.35 -35.54 21.06
N PRO A 157 -11.25 -36.54 21.08
CA PRO A 157 -10.85 -37.94 21.22
C PRO A 157 -9.76 -38.32 20.23
N SER A 158 -8.65 -38.87 20.74
CA SER A 158 -7.53 -39.25 19.90
C SER A 158 -7.98 -40.22 18.78
N PRO A 159 -7.57 -39.97 17.52
CA PRO A 159 -7.87 -40.85 16.39
C PRO A 159 -7.20 -42.23 16.52
N LEU A 160 -6.32 -42.44 17.50
CA LEU A 160 -5.68 -43.73 17.77
C LEU A 160 -6.60 -44.71 18.53
N ARG A 161 -7.77 -44.25 19.00
CA ARG A 161 -8.72 -45.11 19.72
C ARG A 161 -9.39 -46.12 18.77
N PRO A 162 -9.22 -47.45 18.97
CA PRO A 162 -9.73 -48.47 18.03
C PRO A 162 -11.25 -48.43 17.81
N SER A 163 -12.03 -47.96 18.79
CA SER A 163 -13.49 -47.84 18.68
C SER A 163 -13.94 -46.85 17.61
N ILE A 164 -13.14 -45.83 17.30
CA ILE A 164 -13.47 -44.81 16.30
C ILE A 164 -13.19 -45.34 14.89
N TRP A 165 -12.19 -46.23 14.73
CA TRP A 165 -11.84 -46.83 13.44
C TRP A 165 -12.99 -47.65 12.85
N GLN A 166 -13.69 -48.42 13.68
CA GLN A 166 -14.87 -49.17 13.23
C GLN A 166 -15.96 -48.24 12.71
N LYS A 167 -16.22 -47.13 13.42
CA LYS A 167 -17.19 -46.10 12.99
C LYS A 167 -16.74 -45.39 11.71
N ALA A 168 -15.45 -45.10 11.56
CA ALA A 168 -14.90 -44.46 10.38
C ALA A 168 -14.99 -45.35 9.13
N VAL A 169 -14.65 -46.63 9.25
CA VAL A 169 -14.81 -47.60 8.17
C VAL A 169 -16.29 -47.77 7.81
N ALA A 170 -17.18 -47.87 8.80
CA ALA A 170 -18.62 -47.92 8.58
C ALA A 170 -19.11 -46.68 7.82
N ARG A 171 -18.68 -45.47 8.22
CA ARG A 171 -19.04 -44.22 7.54
C ARG A 171 -18.59 -44.19 6.08
N VAL A 172 -17.38 -44.62 5.77
CA VAL A 172 -16.90 -44.72 4.39
C VAL A 172 -17.74 -45.73 3.60
N SER A 173 -18.07 -46.88 4.20
CA SER A 173 -18.92 -47.87 3.55
C SER A 173 -20.36 -47.38 3.34
N ASP A 174 -20.90 -46.58 4.26
CA ASP A 174 -22.23 -45.98 4.15
C ASP A 174 -22.30 -44.95 3.03
N VAL A 175 -21.25 -44.13 2.86
CA VAL A 175 -21.15 -43.20 1.73
C VAL A 175 -21.13 -43.98 0.41
N ALA A 176 -20.29 -45.02 0.31
CA ALA A 176 -20.24 -45.85 -0.88
C ALA A 176 -21.58 -46.55 -1.18
N ALA A 177 -22.24 -47.08 -0.15
CA ALA A 177 -23.55 -47.70 -0.26
C ALA A 177 -24.64 -46.68 -0.63
N THR A 178 -24.53 -45.44 -0.17
CA THR A 178 -25.46 -44.35 -0.52
C THR A 178 -25.30 -43.94 -1.97
N VAL A 179 -24.07 -43.72 -2.44
CA VAL A 179 -23.81 -43.45 -3.87
C VAL A 179 -24.33 -44.61 -4.74
N LYS A 180 -24.09 -45.87 -4.32
CA LYS A 180 -24.61 -47.04 -5.03
C LYS A 180 -26.14 -47.03 -5.09
N ARG A 181 -26.84 -46.80 -3.97
CA ARG A 181 -28.31 -46.73 -3.92
C ARG A 181 -28.87 -45.56 -4.74
N GLU A 182 -28.25 -44.39 -4.67
CA GLU A 182 -28.59 -43.22 -5.50
C GLU A 182 -28.53 -43.58 -6.98
N VAL A 183 -27.42 -44.20 -7.40
CA VAL A 183 -27.21 -44.65 -8.79
C VAL A 183 -28.25 -45.70 -9.20
N GLU A 184 -28.46 -46.75 -8.41
CA GLU A 184 -29.43 -47.82 -8.73
C GLU A 184 -30.86 -47.28 -8.86
N THR A 185 -31.28 -46.43 -7.92
CA THR A 185 -32.62 -45.82 -7.91
C THR A 185 -32.81 -44.86 -9.08
N ASN A 186 -31.80 -44.04 -9.39
CA ASN A 186 -31.88 -43.08 -10.48
C ASN A 186 -31.80 -43.77 -11.85
N VAL A 187 -30.99 -44.81 -12.01
CA VAL A 187 -30.93 -45.59 -13.27
C VAL A 187 -32.29 -46.20 -13.57
N THR A 188 -32.88 -46.93 -12.61
CA THR A 188 -34.19 -47.57 -12.78
C THR A 188 -35.27 -46.54 -13.15
N THR A 189 -35.38 -45.46 -12.38
CA THR A 189 -36.34 -44.37 -12.64
C THR A 189 -36.15 -43.71 -14.02
N ARG A 190 -34.91 -43.49 -14.46
CA ARG A 190 -34.59 -42.81 -15.74
C ARG A 190 -34.80 -43.72 -16.95
N VAL A 191 -34.53 -45.02 -16.80
CA VAL A 191 -34.79 -46.05 -17.82
C VAL A 191 -36.29 -46.20 -18.03
N GLU A 192 -37.08 -46.27 -16.95
CA GLU A 192 -38.55 -46.33 -17.02
C GLU A 192 -39.16 -45.11 -17.72
N ARG A 193 -38.55 -43.93 -17.58
CA ARG A 193 -38.99 -42.69 -18.23
C ARG A 193 -38.45 -42.47 -19.65
N GLY A 194 -37.64 -43.39 -20.20
CA GLY A 194 -37.01 -43.27 -21.53
C GLY A 194 -35.88 -42.22 -21.65
N THR A 195 -35.80 -41.26 -20.73
CA THR A 195 -34.86 -40.12 -20.75
C THR A 195 -33.37 -40.48 -20.73
N LEU A 196 -33.01 -41.70 -20.30
CA LEU A 196 -31.62 -42.12 -20.23
C LEU A 196 -31.03 -42.36 -21.63
N TRP A 197 -31.77 -43.04 -22.50
CA TRP A 197 -31.33 -43.40 -23.84
C TRP A 197 -31.12 -42.18 -24.72
N ASP A 198 -31.94 -41.15 -24.54
CA ASP A 198 -31.83 -39.86 -25.25
C ASP A 198 -30.47 -39.16 -25.00
N ARG A 199 -29.87 -39.36 -23.81
CA ARG A 199 -28.59 -38.73 -23.44
C ARG A 199 -27.36 -39.59 -23.72
N MET A 200 -27.52 -40.89 -24.02
CA MET A 200 -26.41 -41.82 -24.25
C MET A 200 -25.43 -41.39 -25.35
N PRO A 201 -25.86 -40.84 -26.52
CA PRO A 201 -24.92 -40.39 -27.54
C PRO A 201 -23.97 -39.31 -27.03
N VAL A 202 -24.47 -38.35 -26.25
CA VAL A 202 -23.67 -37.27 -25.65
C VAL A 202 -22.71 -37.84 -24.59
N VAL A 203 -23.19 -38.74 -23.74
CA VAL A 203 -22.38 -39.38 -22.70
C VAL A 203 -21.21 -40.17 -23.31
N VAL A 204 -21.49 -41.00 -24.33
CA VAL A 204 -20.46 -41.77 -25.04
C VAL A 204 -19.45 -40.83 -25.69
N PHE A 205 -19.90 -39.77 -26.35
CA PHE A 205 -19.00 -38.76 -26.92
C PHE A 205 -18.09 -38.11 -25.87
N LEU A 206 -18.64 -37.68 -24.73
CA LEU A 206 -17.89 -37.06 -23.64
C LEU A 206 -16.87 -38.02 -23.02
N LEU A 207 -17.23 -39.28 -22.80
CA LEU A 207 -16.33 -40.32 -22.28
C LEU A 207 -15.21 -40.66 -23.26
N LEU A 208 -15.51 -40.75 -24.56
CA LEU A 208 -14.50 -40.94 -25.61
C LEU A 208 -13.54 -39.75 -25.67
N ALA A 209 -14.06 -38.52 -25.64
CA ALA A 209 -13.26 -37.30 -25.59
C ALA A 209 -12.36 -37.28 -24.34
N ALA A 210 -12.88 -37.64 -23.17
CA ALA A 210 -12.12 -37.76 -21.94
C ALA A 210 -11.00 -38.81 -22.05
N ALA A 211 -11.32 -40.00 -22.57
CA ALA A 211 -10.35 -41.07 -22.76
C ALA A 211 -9.20 -40.66 -23.70
N VAL A 212 -9.52 -39.94 -24.79
CA VAL A 212 -8.52 -39.38 -25.71
C VAL A 212 -7.66 -38.33 -25.00
N LEU A 213 -8.25 -37.40 -24.25
CA LEU A 213 -7.51 -36.36 -23.53
C LEU A 213 -6.58 -36.95 -22.46
N ILE A 214 -7.04 -37.93 -21.68
CA ILE A 214 -6.22 -38.55 -20.62
C ILE A 214 -5.06 -39.36 -21.22
N THR A 215 -5.29 -40.12 -22.29
CA THR A 215 -4.28 -41.04 -22.86
C THR A 215 -3.35 -40.38 -23.87
N ARG A 216 -3.84 -39.45 -24.69
CA ARG A 216 -3.08 -38.80 -25.78
C ARG A 216 -2.69 -37.37 -25.44
N GLY A 217 -3.43 -36.70 -24.58
CA GLY A 217 -3.21 -35.31 -24.20
C GLY A 217 -1.80 -34.99 -23.71
N PRO A 218 -1.21 -35.75 -22.76
CA PRO A 218 0.16 -35.51 -22.32
C PRO A 218 1.18 -35.56 -23.47
N ARG A 219 1.04 -36.52 -24.39
CA ARG A 219 1.91 -36.65 -25.57
C ARG A 219 1.72 -35.50 -26.55
N TRP A 220 0.50 -34.98 -26.70
CA TRP A 220 0.25 -33.82 -27.55
C TRP A 220 0.90 -32.56 -26.98
N VAL A 221 0.80 -32.36 -25.66
CA VAL A 221 1.46 -31.26 -24.96
C VAL A 221 2.98 -31.35 -25.11
N GLU A 222 3.59 -32.50 -24.86
CA GLU A 222 5.04 -32.70 -25.01
C GLU A 222 5.53 -32.45 -26.45
N ARG A 223 4.82 -32.97 -27.45
CA ARG A 223 5.16 -32.70 -28.87
C ARG A 223 4.97 -31.24 -29.26
N LEU A 224 4.03 -30.54 -28.62
CA LEU A 224 3.81 -29.12 -28.88
C LEU A 224 4.93 -28.29 -28.25
N ILE A 225 5.34 -28.62 -27.01
CA ILE A 225 6.51 -28.03 -26.34
C ILE A 225 7.74 -28.19 -27.23
N ALA A 226 8.08 -29.43 -27.64
CA ALA A 226 9.27 -29.69 -28.46
C ALA A 226 9.25 -28.92 -29.80
N ARG A 227 8.09 -28.82 -30.46
CA ARG A 227 7.94 -28.07 -31.72
C ARG A 227 8.12 -26.57 -31.54
N VAL A 228 7.62 -26.02 -30.45
CA VAL A 228 7.72 -24.57 -30.17
C VAL A 228 9.10 -24.22 -29.65
N GLU A 229 9.70 -25.08 -28.83
CA GLU A 229 11.07 -24.91 -28.34
C GLU A 229 12.10 -24.96 -29.49
N ALA A 230 11.95 -25.88 -30.45
CA ALA A 230 12.83 -25.97 -31.61
C ALA A 230 12.78 -24.73 -32.52
N ARG A 231 11.70 -23.94 -32.46
CA ARG A 231 11.49 -22.74 -33.28
C ARG A 231 11.74 -21.44 -32.54
N SER A 232 12.04 -21.49 -31.24
CA SER A 232 12.19 -20.30 -30.40
C SER A 232 13.62 -20.13 -29.91
N GLY A 233 14.07 -18.87 -29.80
CA GLY A 233 15.32 -18.52 -29.13
C GLY A 233 15.30 -18.87 -27.64
N GLU A 234 16.43 -18.74 -26.95
CA GLU A 234 16.60 -19.11 -25.53
C GLU A 234 15.50 -18.57 -24.61
N LEU A 235 15.17 -17.28 -24.71
CA LEU A 235 14.10 -16.65 -23.92
C LEU A 235 12.70 -17.10 -24.33
N GLY A 236 12.50 -17.35 -25.63
CA GLY A 236 11.23 -17.85 -26.15
C GLY A 236 10.92 -19.27 -25.66
N ARG A 237 11.94 -20.13 -25.53
CA ARG A 237 11.80 -21.48 -24.96
C ARG A 237 11.22 -21.43 -23.55
N VAL A 238 11.69 -20.50 -22.70
CA VAL A 238 11.18 -20.33 -21.33
C VAL A 238 9.72 -19.87 -21.32
N VAL A 239 9.38 -18.83 -22.08
CA VAL A 239 8.04 -18.23 -22.07
C VAL A 239 7.00 -19.16 -22.68
N TYR A 240 7.23 -19.64 -23.91
CA TYR A 240 6.28 -20.52 -24.58
C TYR A 240 6.24 -21.91 -23.96
N GLY A 241 7.39 -22.42 -23.52
CA GLY A 241 7.46 -23.66 -22.74
C GLY A 241 6.61 -23.57 -21.47
N PHE A 242 6.65 -22.45 -20.74
CA PHE A 242 5.77 -22.22 -19.59
C PHE A 242 4.29 -22.27 -19.98
N LEU A 243 3.86 -21.47 -20.96
CA LEU A 243 2.45 -21.41 -21.40
C LEU A 243 1.91 -22.77 -21.83
N ILE A 244 2.67 -23.51 -22.65
CA ILE A 244 2.24 -24.82 -23.14
C ILE A 244 2.23 -25.84 -22.00
N SER A 245 3.14 -25.73 -21.03
CA SER A 245 3.15 -26.64 -19.88
C SER A 245 1.96 -26.51 -18.95
N LEU A 246 1.21 -25.39 -18.99
CA LEU A 246 -0.08 -25.29 -18.31
C LEU A 246 -1.07 -26.34 -18.83
N GLY A 247 -0.88 -26.82 -20.07
CA GLY A 247 -1.59 -27.99 -20.60
C GLY A 247 -1.39 -29.26 -19.76
N GLY A 248 -0.27 -29.38 -19.02
CA GLY A 248 -0.05 -30.47 -18.07
C GLY A 248 -1.00 -30.45 -16.87
N ILE A 249 -1.62 -29.30 -16.57
CA ILE A 249 -2.67 -29.14 -15.55
C ILE A 249 -4.05 -29.17 -16.21
N ALA A 250 -4.24 -28.37 -17.27
CA ALA A 250 -5.54 -28.21 -17.92
C ALA A 250 -6.05 -29.50 -18.56
N VAL A 251 -5.18 -30.30 -19.20
CA VAL A 251 -5.63 -31.49 -19.95
C VAL A 251 -6.14 -32.61 -19.03
N PRO A 252 -5.44 -33.01 -17.95
CA PRO A 252 -6.00 -33.96 -16.98
C PRO A 252 -7.29 -33.44 -16.34
N LEU A 253 -7.34 -32.15 -15.99
CA LEU A 253 -8.52 -31.52 -15.38
C LEU A 253 -9.73 -31.54 -16.32
N LEU A 254 -9.54 -31.21 -17.60
CA LEU A 254 -10.58 -31.31 -18.62
C LEU A 254 -11.03 -32.76 -18.81
N GLY A 255 -10.08 -33.71 -18.83
CA GLY A 255 -10.39 -35.13 -18.92
C GLY A 255 -11.32 -35.61 -17.81
N ILE A 256 -10.98 -35.35 -16.54
CA ILE A 256 -11.83 -35.72 -15.40
C ILE A 256 -13.15 -34.92 -15.39
N SER A 257 -13.11 -33.64 -15.77
CA SER A 257 -14.30 -32.80 -15.83
C SER A 257 -15.29 -33.29 -16.88
N LEU A 258 -14.82 -33.82 -18.01
CA LEU A 258 -15.68 -34.43 -19.04
C LEU A 258 -16.30 -35.75 -18.56
N ILE A 259 -15.56 -36.57 -17.79
CA ILE A 259 -16.11 -37.78 -17.16
C ILE A 259 -17.23 -37.38 -16.19
N ASN A 260 -16.95 -36.41 -15.32
CA ASN A 260 -17.92 -35.90 -14.35
C ASN A 260 -19.13 -35.26 -15.04
N LEU A 261 -18.92 -34.44 -16.07
CA LEU A 261 -20.00 -33.85 -16.86
C LEU A 261 -20.84 -34.93 -17.55
N ALA A 262 -20.21 -35.98 -18.09
CA ALA A 262 -20.92 -37.11 -18.68
C ALA A 262 -21.82 -37.78 -17.64
N LEU A 263 -21.29 -38.10 -16.45
CA LEU A 263 -22.04 -38.73 -15.37
C LEU A 263 -23.16 -37.83 -14.82
N ILE A 264 -22.89 -36.56 -14.56
CA ILE A 264 -23.90 -35.60 -14.07
C ILE A 264 -24.99 -35.38 -15.12
N SER A 265 -24.63 -35.30 -16.41
CA SER A 265 -25.59 -35.11 -17.49
C SER A 265 -26.59 -36.27 -17.61
N THR A 266 -26.26 -37.47 -17.14
CA THR A 266 -27.24 -38.58 -17.09
C THR A 266 -28.32 -38.40 -16.02
N GLY A 267 -28.05 -37.57 -15.00
CA GLY A 267 -28.88 -37.46 -13.80
C GLY A 267 -28.97 -38.77 -13.01
N ILE A 268 -28.00 -39.68 -13.19
CA ILE A 268 -27.85 -40.92 -12.43
C ILE A 268 -27.17 -40.65 -11.08
N LEU A 269 -26.22 -39.73 -11.04
CA LEU A 269 -25.60 -39.32 -9.78
C LEU A 269 -26.65 -38.58 -8.93
N GLY A 270 -26.80 -39.00 -7.67
CA GLY A 270 -27.53 -38.22 -6.69
C GLY A 270 -26.62 -37.17 -6.03
N PRO A 271 -27.13 -36.44 -5.02
CA PRO A 271 -26.39 -35.36 -4.37
C PRO A 271 -25.06 -35.78 -3.75
N THR A 272 -24.94 -37.03 -3.29
CA THR A 272 -23.68 -37.56 -2.75
C THR A 272 -22.70 -37.89 -3.88
N GLY A 273 -23.19 -38.53 -4.96
CA GLY A 273 -22.40 -38.80 -6.15
C GLY A 273 -21.86 -37.54 -6.83
N GLU A 274 -22.64 -36.47 -6.89
CA GLU A 274 -22.21 -35.18 -7.44
C GLU A 274 -21.10 -34.53 -6.59
N ARG A 275 -21.20 -34.60 -5.25
CA ARG A 275 -20.14 -34.13 -4.35
C ARG A 275 -18.83 -34.89 -4.56
N VAL A 276 -18.88 -36.22 -4.73
CA VAL A 276 -17.70 -37.04 -5.04
C VAL A 276 -17.08 -36.62 -6.37
N ALA A 277 -17.90 -36.37 -7.40
CA ALA A 277 -17.44 -35.90 -8.70
C ALA A 277 -16.73 -34.54 -8.61
N LEU A 278 -17.30 -33.57 -7.88
CA LEU A 278 -16.66 -32.28 -7.62
C LEU A 278 -15.34 -32.42 -6.87
N GLY A 279 -15.30 -33.27 -5.83
CA GLY A 279 -14.07 -33.57 -5.09
C GLY A 279 -12.99 -34.19 -5.98
N ALA A 280 -13.36 -35.05 -6.93
CA ALA A 280 -12.42 -35.66 -7.87
C ALA A 280 -11.76 -34.62 -8.80
N ASN A 281 -12.52 -33.61 -9.27
CA ASN A 281 -11.95 -32.51 -10.06
C ASN A 281 -10.89 -31.75 -9.27
N ILE A 282 -11.17 -31.41 -8.01
CA ILE A 282 -10.23 -30.68 -7.15
C ILE A 282 -9.01 -31.54 -6.85
N ALA A 283 -9.19 -32.83 -6.56
CA ALA A 283 -8.09 -33.75 -6.31
C ALA A 283 -7.16 -33.91 -7.52
N VAL A 284 -7.71 -33.98 -8.74
CA VAL A 284 -6.92 -34.00 -9.98
C VAL A 284 -6.21 -32.67 -10.20
N LEU A 285 -6.87 -31.53 -9.92
CA LEU A 285 -6.26 -30.20 -10.02
C LEU A 285 -5.05 -30.07 -9.09
N THR A 286 -5.15 -30.44 -7.82
CA THR A 286 -4.04 -30.32 -6.86
C THR A 286 -2.92 -31.30 -7.20
N TYR A 287 -3.26 -32.54 -7.60
CA TYR A 287 -2.28 -33.52 -8.07
C TYR A 287 -1.52 -33.02 -9.31
N ALA A 288 -2.23 -32.55 -10.33
CA ALA A 288 -1.62 -32.06 -11.56
C ALA A 288 -0.79 -30.80 -11.30
N SER A 289 -1.24 -29.91 -10.40
CA SER A 289 -0.50 -28.72 -9.99
C SER A 289 0.79 -29.08 -9.26
N GLY A 290 0.75 -30.00 -8.28
CA GLY A 290 1.94 -30.46 -7.56
C GLY A 290 2.96 -31.14 -8.48
N ARG A 291 2.50 -32.01 -9.39
CA ARG A 291 3.34 -32.64 -10.42
C ARG A 291 3.97 -31.60 -11.36
N TRP A 292 3.18 -30.65 -11.86
CA TRP A 292 3.64 -29.60 -12.77
C TRP A 292 4.67 -28.70 -12.09
N LEU A 293 4.39 -28.25 -10.87
CA LEU A 293 5.25 -27.37 -10.11
C LEU A 293 6.57 -28.04 -9.71
N GLY A 294 6.49 -29.31 -9.28
CA GLY A 294 7.67 -30.13 -8.99
C GLY A 294 8.63 -30.21 -10.17
N ARG A 295 8.12 -30.48 -11.38
CA ARG A 295 8.94 -30.52 -12.61
C ARG A 295 9.54 -29.18 -12.99
N ARG A 296 8.91 -28.05 -12.60
CA ARG A 296 9.41 -26.70 -12.91
C ARG A 296 10.50 -26.24 -11.94
N ILE A 297 10.39 -26.61 -10.67
CA ILE A 297 11.35 -26.22 -9.64
C ILE A 297 12.55 -27.16 -9.59
N PHE A 298 12.30 -28.43 -9.87
CA PHE A 298 13.30 -29.50 -9.90
C PHE A 298 13.39 -30.07 -11.33
N PRO A 299 13.96 -29.32 -12.29
CA PRO A 299 14.00 -29.73 -13.71
C PRO A 299 14.78 -31.02 -13.94
N ASP A 300 14.35 -31.78 -14.97
CA ASP A 300 15.04 -32.96 -15.50
C ASP A 300 16.07 -32.50 -16.56
N GLY A 301 17.36 -32.52 -16.22
CA GLY A 301 18.44 -32.05 -17.11
C GLY A 301 18.59 -30.53 -17.10
N GLY A 302 19.81 -30.06 -16.84
CA GLY A 302 20.18 -28.68 -16.45
C GLY A 302 20.03 -27.57 -17.51
N LEU A 303 18.93 -27.52 -18.26
CA LEU A 303 18.67 -26.45 -19.23
C LEU A 303 18.39 -25.08 -18.57
N ILE A 304 17.98 -25.06 -17.29
CA ILE A 304 17.89 -23.85 -16.45
C ILE A 304 18.43 -24.20 -15.07
N PRO A 305 19.56 -23.61 -14.63
CA PRO A 305 20.09 -23.83 -13.29
C PRO A 305 19.05 -23.44 -12.23
N SER A 306 18.62 -24.41 -11.42
CA SER A 306 17.79 -24.15 -10.24
C SER A 306 18.72 -24.07 -9.03
N PRO A 307 18.71 -22.97 -8.24
CA PRO A 307 19.51 -22.87 -7.02
C PRO A 307 19.18 -23.92 -5.94
N LEU A 308 18.09 -24.68 -6.13
CA LEU A 308 17.63 -25.72 -5.22
C LEU A 308 18.10 -27.13 -5.61
N VAL A 309 18.69 -27.29 -6.79
CA VAL A 309 19.12 -28.60 -7.31
C VAL A 309 20.64 -28.62 -7.36
N HIS A 310 21.23 -29.30 -6.37
CA HIS A 310 22.67 -29.52 -6.29
C HIS A 310 23.09 -30.92 -6.80
N ASP A 311 22.15 -31.86 -6.83
CA ASP A 311 22.32 -33.25 -7.26
C ASP A 311 21.04 -33.75 -7.96
N GLU A 312 21.17 -34.61 -8.97
CA GLU A 312 20.07 -35.25 -9.69
C GLU A 312 19.16 -36.05 -8.74
N ARG A 313 19.74 -36.64 -7.68
CA ARG A 313 18.98 -37.34 -6.62
C ARG A 313 18.04 -36.40 -5.86
N VAL A 314 18.52 -35.21 -5.49
CA VAL A 314 17.71 -34.20 -4.79
C VAL A 314 16.61 -33.67 -5.70
N GLY A 315 16.90 -33.51 -6.99
CA GLY A 315 15.89 -33.16 -7.99
C GLY A 315 14.78 -34.22 -8.10
N ALA A 316 15.14 -35.50 -8.18
CA ALA A 316 14.17 -36.60 -8.24
C ALA A 316 13.33 -36.71 -6.97
N GLU A 317 13.94 -36.59 -5.79
CA GLU A 317 13.24 -36.55 -4.51
C GLU A 317 12.28 -35.36 -4.45
N GLY A 318 12.72 -34.16 -4.82
CA GLY A 318 11.90 -32.94 -4.85
C GLY A 318 10.67 -33.08 -5.76
N ARG A 319 10.81 -33.67 -6.95
CA ARG A 319 9.68 -33.95 -7.86
C ARG A 319 8.67 -34.92 -7.26
N LEU A 320 9.15 -36.00 -6.63
CA LEU A 320 8.30 -36.97 -5.97
C LEU A 320 7.54 -36.35 -4.79
N LEU A 321 8.22 -35.55 -3.97
CA LEU A 321 7.62 -34.85 -2.83
C LEU A 321 6.57 -33.83 -3.26
N ALA A 322 6.82 -33.06 -4.32
CA ALA A 322 5.84 -32.11 -4.86
C ALA A 322 4.58 -32.81 -5.43
N LEU A 323 4.76 -33.95 -6.10
CA LEU A 323 3.66 -34.80 -6.55
C LEU A 323 2.87 -35.35 -5.35
N ALA A 324 3.57 -35.87 -4.34
CA ALA A 324 2.96 -36.40 -3.12
C ALA A 324 2.18 -35.31 -2.36
N ALA A 325 2.72 -34.10 -2.25
CA ALA A 325 2.03 -32.95 -1.67
C ALA A 325 0.70 -32.67 -2.39
N GLY A 326 0.73 -32.56 -3.72
CA GLY A 326 -0.47 -32.30 -4.53
C GLY A 326 -1.53 -33.41 -4.41
N LEU A 327 -1.09 -34.67 -4.38
CA LEU A 327 -1.96 -35.83 -4.18
C LEU A 327 -2.60 -35.83 -2.80
N LEU A 328 -1.81 -35.62 -1.74
CA LEU A 328 -2.27 -35.67 -0.35
C LEU A 328 -3.20 -34.49 -0.03
N VAL A 329 -2.92 -33.29 -0.54
CA VAL A 329 -3.84 -32.15 -0.44
C VAL A 329 -5.14 -32.45 -1.20
N GLY A 330 -5.06 -33.07 -2.38
CA GLY A 330 -6.24 -33.48 -3.14
C GLY A 330 -7.09 -34.51 -2.40
N LEU A 331 -6.45 -35.49 -1.77
CA LEU A 331 -7.11 -36.48 -0.94
C LEU A 331 -7.75 -35.85 0.30
N LEU A 332 -7.08 -34.89 0.93
CA LEU A 332 -7.62 -34.12 2.07
C LEU A 332 -8.90 -33.38 1.65
N VAL A 333 -8.88 -32.66 0.53
CA VAL A 333 -10.08 -31.96 0.05
C VAL A 333 -11.19 -32.94 -0.34
N LEU A 334 -10.85 -34.05 -1.01
CA LEU A 334 -11.81 -35.09 -1.38
C LEU A 334 -12.50 -35.69 -0.15
N ILE A 335 -11.72 -36.09 0.87
CA ILE A 335 -12.25 -36.63 2.13
C ILE A 335 -13.18 -35.61 2.79
N GLY A 336 -12.80 -34.33 2.84
CA GLY A 336 -13.64 -33.27 3.42
C GLY A 336 -14.98 -33.08 2.71
N ILE A 337 -14.97 -33.05 1.37
CA ILE A 337 -16.19 -32.89 0.56
C ILE A 337 -17.11 -34.11 0.68
N VAL A 338 -16.53 -35.32 0.70
CA VAL A 338 -17.28 -36.58 0.69
C VAL A 338 -17.92 -36.87 2.04
N ILE A 339 -17.23 -36.60 3.14
CA ILE A 339 -17.75 -36.87 4.48
C ILE A 339 -18.72 -35.78 4.94
N GLY A 340 -18.58 -34.54 4.45
CA GLY A 340 -19.43 -33.43 4.86
C GLY A 340 -19.27 -33.16 6.35
N VAL A 341 -18.10 -32.65 6.75
CA VAL A 341 -17.74 -32.46 8.16
C VAL A 341 -18.56 -31.30 8.78
N GLU A 342 -19.82 -31.56 9.11
CA GLU A 342 -20.58 -30.78 10.07
C GLU A 342 -20.34 -31.32 11.48
N GLY A 343 -20.39 -30.45 12.50
CA GLY A 343 -19.70 -30.58 13.79
C GLY A 343 -19.87 -31.86 14.62
N SER A 344 -20.78 -32.76 14.27
CA SER A 344 -20.97 -34.06 14.96
C SER A 344 -20.06 -35.18 14.46
N ASP A 345 -19.46 -35.07 13.27
CA ASP A 345 -18.65 -36.13 12.64
C ASP A 345 -17.12 -35.92 12.75
N VAL A 346 -16.65 -34.94 13.53
CA VAL A 346 -15.22 -34.56 13.58
C VAL A 346 -14.34 -35.69 14.14
N GLU A 347 -14.87 -36.47 15.09
CA GLU A 347 -14.18 -37.66 15.62
C GLU A 347 -13.89 -38.69 14.52
N ILE A 348 -14.90 -39.00 13.70
CA ILE A 348 -14.78 -39.93 12.58
C ILE A 348 -13.82 -39.39 11.52
N ALA A 349 -13.96 -38.11 11.18
CA ALA A 349 -13.11 -37.43 10.22
C ALA A 349 -11.63 -37.49 10.65
N SER A 350 -11.33 -37.31 11.93
CA SER A 350 -9.95 -37.30 12.45
C SER A 350 -9.17 -38.58 12.12
N VAL A 351 -9.82 -39.74 12.13
CA VAL A 351 -9.21 -41.03 11.79
C VAL A 351 -8.89 -41.13 10.30
N LEU A 352 -9.78 -40.64 9.44
CA LEU A 352 -9.63 -40.70 7.98
C LEU A 352 -8.56 -39.73 7.47
N PHE A 353 -8.41 -38.59 8.15
CA PHE A 353 -7.38 -37.59 7.84
C PHE A 353 -5.99 -37.93 8.40
N LEU A 354 -5.90 -38.69 9.51
CA LEU A 354 -4.62 -38.97 10.18
C LEU A 354 -3.53 -39.54 9.23
N PRO A 355 -3.79 -40.55 8.39
CA PRO A 355 -2.78 -41.06 7.45
C PRO A 355 -2.32 -39.99 6.45
N VAL A 356 -3.24 -39.15 6.00
CA VAL A 356 -2.96 -38.05 5.07
C VAL A 356 -2.10 -36.99 5.74
N PHE A 357 -2.40 -36.67 7.01
CA PHE A 357 -1.64 -35.69 7.80
C PHE A 357 -0.22 -36.18 8.10
N VAL A 358 -0.05 -37.46 8.44
CA VAL A 358 1.26 -38.08 8.60
C VAL A 358 2.04 -38.02 7.28
N GLY A 359 1.42 -38.42 6.17
CA GLY A 359 2.04 -38.33 4.84
C GLY A 359 2.47 -36.90 4.50
N LEU A 360 1.60 -35.92 4.76
CA LEU A 360 1.87 -34.52 4.46
C LEU A 360 2.96 -33.95 5.38
N GLY A 361 2.98 -34.35 6.65
CA GLY A 361 4.05 -34.03 7.59
C GLY A 361 5.41 -34.56 7.16
N VAL A 362 5.49 -35.80 6.68
CA VAL A 362 6.73 -36.38 6.11
C VAL A 362 7.16 -35.60 4.86
N VAL A 363 6.23 -35.24 3.99
CA VAL A 363 6.52 -34.46 2.78
C VAL A 363 7.08 -33.08 3.15
N LEU A 364 6.41 -32.35 4.06
CA LEU A 364 6.86 -31.05 4.54
C LEU A 364 8.20 -31.13 5.26
N TYR A 365 8.40 -32.14 6.11
CA TYR A 365 9.67 -32.36 6.81
C TYR A 365 10.84 -32.50 5.83
N ARG A 366 10.66 -33.32 4.79
CA ARG A 366 11.69 -33.55 3.76
C ARG A 366 11.90 -32.33 2.86
N LEU A 367 10.83 -31.66 2.43
CA LEU A 367 10.94 -30.41 1.66
C LEU A 367 11.64 -29.30 2.46
N GLY A 368 11.30 -29.15 3.75
CA GLY A 368 11.95 -28.21 4.66
C GLY A 368 13.44 -28.48 4.81
N ARG A 369 13.83 -29.76 4.88
CA ARG A 369 15.25 -30.19 4.88
C ARG A 369 15.97 -29.81 3.57
N ILE A 370 15.34 -30.02 2.41
CA ILE A 370 15.90 -29.61 1.11
C ILE A 370 16.11 -28.10 1.07
N LEU A 371 15.10 -27.31 1.48
CA LEU A 371 15.20 -25.85 1.54
C LEU A 371 16.30 -25.37 2.48
N ALA A 372 16.40 -25.96 3.68
CA ALA A 372 17.42 -25.61 4.66
C ALA A 372 18.85 -25.97 4.20
N ALA A 373 19.01 -27.07 3.45
CA ALA A 373 20.28 -27.46 2.84
C ALA A 373 20.67 -26.46 1.73
N SER A 374 19.79 -26.19 0.77
CA SER A 374 20.05 -25.22 -0.30
C SER A 374 20.30 -23.79 0.21
N ALA A 375 19.69 -23.42 1.33
CA ALA A 375 19.93 -22.14 1.99
C ALA A 375 21.37 -21.97 2.48
N LYS A 376 22.04 -23.06 2.86
CA LYS A 376 23.45 -23.03 3.26
C LYS A 376 24.33 -22.76 2.04
N ASP A 377 24.11 -23.51 0.97
CA ASP A 377 24.88 -23.38 -0.27
C ASP A 377 24.75 -21.97 -0.87
N ILE A 378 23.55 -21.38 -0.87
CA ILE A 378 23.32 -20.00 -1.34
C ILE A 378 24.08 -18.95 -0.52
N ARG A 379 24.32 -19.19 0.78
CA ARG A 379 25.07 -18.25 1.63
C ARG A 379 26.58 -18.37 1.41
N ASP A 380 27.05 -19.57 1.10
CA ASP A 380 28.48 -19.86 0.95
C ASP A 380 29.01 -19.42 -0.44
N ASP A 381 28.15 -19.33 -1.46
CA ASP A 381 28.54 -19.05 -2.85
C ASP A 381 28.66 -17.55 -3.22
N ASP A 382 27.92 -16.64 -2.54
CA ASP A 382 27.95 -15.20 -2.87
C ASP A 382 27.54 -14.26 -1.71
N SER A 383 28.38 -13.25 -1.42
CA SER A 383 28.18 -12.25 -0.36
C SER A 383 26.94 -11.37 -0.56
N SER A 384 26.48 -11.18 -1.80
CA SER A 384 25.29 -10.39 -2.12
C SER A 384 23.96 -11.13 -1.89
N SER A 385 24.01 -12.47 -1.84
CA SER A 385 22.86 -13.36 -1.75
C SER A 385 22.53 -13.84 -0.33
N GLY A 386 23.29 -13.38 0.67
CA GLY A 386 23.21 -13.84 2.07
C GLY A 386 21.82 -13.67 2.71
N PHE A 387 21.12 -12.56 2.44
CA PHE A 387 19.76 -12.35 2.98
C PHE A 387 18.75 -13.36 2.43
N ARG A 388 18.80 -13.66 1.12
CA ARG A 388 17.92 -14.65 0.50
C ARG A 388 18.16 -16.05 1.09
N GLY A 389 19.42 -16.44 1.24
CA GLY A 389 19.80 -17.68 1.92
C GLY A 389 19.38 -17.68 3.40
N TYR A 390 19.40 -16.52 4.08
CA TYR A 390 18.89 -16.38 5.45
C TYR A 390 17.40 -16.75 5.53
N VAL A 391 16.58 -16.07 4.72
CA VAL A 391 15.13 -16.26 4.66
C VAL A 391 14.74 -17.69 4.28
N ILE A 392 15.36 -18.26 3.23
CA ILE A 392 15.05 -19.64 2.81
C ILE A 392 15.42 -20.65 3.90
N GLY A 393 16.52 -20.41 4.63
CA GLY A 393 16.94 -21.28 5.73
C GLY A 393 15.99 -21.25 6.92
N ILE A 394 15.46 -20.07 7.28
CA ILE A 394 14.41 -19.96 8.31
C ILE A 394 13.15 -20.68 7.85
N LEU A 395 12.70 -20.40 6.62
CA LEU A 395 11.51 -21.03 6.05
C LEU A 395 11.64 -22.56 6.07
N GLY A 396 12.78 -23.10 5.64
CA GLY A 396 13.05 -24.54 5.64
C GLY A 396 12.94 -25.15 7.05
N ARG A 397 13.50 -24.50 8.07
CA ARG A 397 13.42 -24.95 9.47
C ARG A 397 11.99 -24.88 10.02
N VAL A 398 11.25 -23.81 9.75
CA VAL A 398 9.85 -23.66 10.18
C VAL A 398 8.98 -24.76 9.56
N VAL A 399 9.11 -24.98 8.25
CA VAL A 399 8.39 -26.04 7.52
C VAL A 399 8.76 -27.42 8.07
N GLN A 400 10.04 -27.65 8.38
CA GLN A 400 10.51 -28.89 8.97
C GLN A 400 9.89 -29.14 10.35
N THR A 401 9.86 -28.13 11.22
CA THR A 401 9.25 -28.21 12.55
C THR A 401 7.75 -28.48 12.44
N ILE A 402 7.04 -27.79 11.55
CA ILE A 402 5.61 -28.02 11.30
C ILE A 402 5.37 -29.47 10.84
N GLY A 403 6.18 -29.95 9.88
CA GLY A 403 6.09 -31.32 9.37
C GLY A 403 6.32 -32.40 10.43
N ALA A 404 7.11 -32.11 11.46
CA ALA A 404 7.34 -33.01 12.59
C ALA A 404 6.25 -32.91 13.68
N VAL A 405 5.84 -31.70 14.05
CA VAL A 405 4.94 -31.46 15.19
C VAL A 405 3.47 -31.65 14.83
N ALA A 406 3.02 -31.19 13.67
CA ALA A 406 1.61 -31.19 13.33
C ALA A 406 0.98 -32.61 13.26
N PRO A 407 1.62 -33.65 12.71
CA PRO A 407 1.07 -35.00 12.76
C PRO A 407 0.95 -35.55 14.18
N VAL A 408 1.88 -35.20 15.07
CA VAL A 408 1.85 -35.59 16.49
C VAL A 408 0.66 -34.93 17.20
N LEU A 409 0.42 -33.64 16.93
CA LEU A 409 -0.76 -32.93 17.44
C LEU A 409 -2.07 -33.60 17.03
N ALA A 410 -2.19 -34.03 15.76
CA ALA A 410 -3.35 -34.77 15.29
C ALA A 410 -3.52 -36.11 16.03
N ALA A 411 -2.43 -36.84 16.25
CA ALA A 411 -2.47 -38.12 16.96
C ALA A 411 -2.91 -37.98 18.43
N ILE A 412 -2.53 -36.88 19.09
CA ILE A 412 -2.90 -36.60 20.49
C ILE A 412 -4.36 -36.16 20.62
N GLY A 413 -4.93 -35.49 19.60
CA GLY A 413 -6.32 -35.04 19.59
C GLY A 413 -6.50 -33.56 19.22
N TYR A 414 -5.43 -32.81 18.94
CA TYR A 414 -5.48 -31.43 18.42
C TYR A 414 -5.63 -31.43 16.90
N PHE A 415 -6.71 -32.05 16.43
CA PHE A 415 -6.93 -32.31 15.01
C PHE A 415 -7.07 -31.02 14.19
N ARG A 416 -7.88 -30.06 14.66
CA ARG A 416 -8.10 -28.77 13.98
C ARG A 416 -6.81 -27.94 13.89
N MET A 417 -5.99 -27.93 14.93
CA MET A 417 -4.68 -27.27 14.91
C MET A 417 -3.74 -27.90 13.87
N SER A 418 -3.69 -29.24 13.81
CA SER A 418 -2.89 -29.94 12.81
C SER A 418 -3.34 -29.61 11.39
N ALA A 419 -4.64 -29.61 11.14
CA ALA A 419 -5.22 -29.23 9.85
C ALA A 419 -4.87 -27.78 9.46
N ALA A 420 -4.96 -26.85 10.41
CA ALA A 420 -4.63 -25.43 10.24
C ALA A 420 -3.12 -25.18 10.02
N LEU A 421 -2.26 -26.15 10.31
CA LEU A 421 -0.82 -26.06 10.05
C LEU A 421 -0.43 -26.74 8.72
N LEU A 422 -0.85 -27.98 8.49
CA LEU A 422 -0.35 -28.80 7.39
C LEU A 422 -0.83 -28.34 6.00
N ALA A 423 -2.14 -28.17 5.82
CA ALA A 423 -2.69 -27.78 4.53
C ALA A 423 -2.29 -26.33 4.14
N PRO A 424 -2.44 -25.32 5.03
CA PRO A 424 -2.02 -23.94 4.73
C PRO A 424 -0.53 -23.81 4.41
N THR A 425 0.34 -24.51 5.14
CA THR A 425 1.79 -24.52 4.87
C THR A 425 2.09 -25.11 3.49
N THR A 426 1.44 -26.21 3.13
CA THR A 426 1.66 -26.86 1.82
C THR A 426 1.21 -25.97 0.67
N ILE A 427 0.03 -25.35 0.79
CA ILE A 427 -0.50 -24.46 -0.26
C ILE A 427 0.35 -23.19 -0.36
N THR A 428 0.78 -22.63 0.79
CA THR A 428 1.67 -21.46 0.83
C THR A 428 3.01 -21.76 0.14
N LEU A 429 3.61 -22.92 0.41
CA LEU A 429 4.81 -23.37 -0.30
C LEU A 429 4.55 -23.51 -1.80
N GLY A 430 3.38 -24.03 -2.20
CA GLY A 430 2.94 -24.08 -3.58
C GLY A 430 2.84 -22.69 -4.25
N ILE A 431 2.35 -21.68 -3.53
CA ILE A 431 2.28 -20.29 -4.02
C ILE A 431 3.69 -19.69 -4.16
N LEU A 432 4.56 -19.85 -3.16
CA LEU A 432 5.94 -19.36 -3.22
C LEU A 432 6.72 -20.01 -4.37
N ALA A 433 6.51 -21.31 -4.54
CA ALA A 433 7.00 -22.10 -5.65
C ALA A 433 6.50 -21.56 -7.01
N LEU A 434 5.20 -21.26 -7.13
CA LEU A 434 4.62 -20.67 -8.33
C LEU A 434 5.20 -19.28 -8.63
N LEU A 435 5.36 -18.43 -7.60
CA LEU A 435 5.98 -17.11 -7.74
C LEU A 435 7.43 -17.21 -8.20
N ALA A 436 8.19 -18.19 -7.72
CA ALA A 436 9.56 -18.43 -8.18
C ALA A 436 9.61 -18.84 -9.66
N VAL A 437 8.69 -19.71 -10.11
CA VAL A 437 8.57 -20.06 -11.53
C VAL A 437 8.15 -18.85 -12.37
N LEU A 438 7.17 -18.07 -11.89
CA LEU A 438 6.68 -16.90 -12.58
C LEU A 438 7.76 -15.81 -12.70
N HIS A 439 8.62 -15.66 -11.68
CA HIS A 439 9.79 -14.76 -11.73
C HIS A 439 10.74 -15.10 -12.89
N ILE A 440 11.01 -16.40 -13.12
CA ILE A 440 11.84 -16.86 -14.25
C ILE A 440 11.17 -16.51 -15.58
N VAL A 441 9.86 -16.74 -15.68
CA VAL A 441 9.08 -16.47 -16.90
C VAL A 441 8.97 -14.98 -17.19
N ILE A 442 8.76 -14.14 -16.18
CA ILE A 442 8.67 -12.68 -16.33
C ILE A 442 10.00 -12.11 -16.82
N ARG A 443 11.13 -12.58 -16.27
CA ARG A 443 12.46 -12.17 -16.76
C ARG A 443 12.63 -12.52 -18.24
N ALA A 444 12.28 -13.75 -18.63
CA ALA A 444 12.38 -14.19 -20.01
C ALA A 444 11.42 -13.42 -20.95
N ALA A 445 10.18 -13.18 -20.51
CA ALA A 445 9.18 -12.43 -21.26
C ALA A 445 9.58 -10.96 -21.44
N TYR A 446 10.14 -10.34 -20.39
CA TYR A 446 10.65 -8.98 -20.47
C TYR A 446 11.83 -8.87 -21.45
N GLY A 447 12.78 -9.80 -21.39
CA GLY A 447 13.90 -9.86 -22.33
C GLY A 447 13.41 -10.01 -23.77
N LEU A 448 12.50 -10.95 -24.03
CA LEU A 448 11.90 -11.15 -25.36
C LEU A 448 11.16 -9.90 -25.85
N ALA A 449 10.41 -9.24 -24.98
CA ALA A 449 9.65 -8.03 -25.28
C ALA A 449 10.50 -6.77 -25.43
N ARG A 450 11.79 -6.81 -25.06
CA ARG A 450 12.74 -5.70 -25.25
C ARG A 450 13.86 -6.02 -26.23
N GLY A 451 13.89 -7.24 -26.77
CA GLY A 451 14.98 -7.71 -27.63
C GLY A 451 16.31 -7.81 -26.89
N LEU A 452 16.28 -8.04 -25.58
CA LEU A 452 17.48 -8.22 -24.75
C LEU A 452 17.92 -9.68 -24.80
N ASP A 453 19.21 -9.87 -24.62
CA ASP A 453 19.87 -11.12 -24.28
C ASP A 453 19.59 -11.55 -22.82
N SER A 454 19.84 -12.82 -22.52
CA SER A 454 19.48 -13.47 -21.25
C SER A 454 20.12 -12.78 -20.04
N GLU A 455 21.37 -12.34 -20.19
CA GLU A 455 22.15 -11.67 -19.15
C GLU A 455 21.61 -10.25 -18.84
N ALA A 456 21.38 -9.44 -19.88
CA ALA A 456 20.81 -8.10 -19.72
C ALA A 456 19.37 -8.15 -19.17
N ALA A 457 18.58 -9.16 -19.54
CA ALA A 457 17.26 -9.39 -18.95
C ALA A 457 17.33 -9.77 -17.46
N GLY A 458 18.40 -10.44 -17.04
CA GLY A 458 18.66 -10.80 -15.64
C GLY A 458 18.97 -9.60 -14.74
N GLN A 459 19.63 -8.58 -15.28
CA GLN A 459 19.98 -7.35 -14.55
C GLN A 459 18.85 -6.30 -14.54
N ALA A 460 17.76 -6.53 -15.28
CA ALA A 460 16.66 -5.59 -15.36
C ALA A 460 15.88 -5.50 -14.03
N LEU A 461 15.66 -4.27 -13.55
CA LEU A 461 14.86 -4.01 -12.36
C LEU A 461 13.36 -4.25 -12.57
N ALA A 462 12.85 -4.08 -13.79
CA ALA A 462 11.42 -4.19 -14.09
C ALA A 462 10.84 -5.59 -13.76
N PRO A 463 11.44 -6.72 -14.17
CA PRO A 463 11.01 -8.05 -13.75
C PRO A 463 10.99 -8.26 -12.23
N VAL A 464 11.97 -7.69 -11.51
CA VAL A 464 12.03 -7.76 -10.05
C VAL A 464 10.85 -7.01 -9.43
N LEU A 465 10.57 -5.80 -9.92
CA LEU A 465 9.41 -5.01 -9.48
C LEU A 465 8.08 -5.72 -9.78
N ILE A 466 7.91 -6.29 -10.98
CA ILE A 466 6.68 -7.04 -11.33
C ILE A 466 6.51 -8.25 -10.41
N THR A 467 7.58 -8.99 -10.14
CA THR A 467 7.54 -10.15 -9.24
C THR A 467 7.26 -9.73 -7.80
N PHE A 468 7.83 -8.60 -7.35
CA PHE A 468 7.56 -8.03 -6.04
C PHE A 468 6.08 -7.64 -5.90
N LEU A 469 5.52 -6.96 -6.90
CA LEU A 469 4.09 -6.60 -6.93
C LEU A 469 3.18 -7.83 -6.95
N LEU A 470 3.56 -8.89 -7.66
CA LEU A 470 2.85 -10.17 -7.63
C LEU A 470 2.95 -10.86 -6.27
N GLY A 471 4.13 -10.78 -5.62
CA GLY A 471 4.31 -11.23 -4.24
C GLY A 471 3.39 -10.50 -3.27
N LEU A 472 3.32 -9.17 -3.37
CA LEU A 472 2.40 -8.35 -2.58
C LEU A 472 0.94 -8.70 -2.88
N GLY A 473 0.58 -8.90 -4.16
CA GLY A 473 -0.74 -9.33 -4.59
C GLY A 473 -1.12 -10.75 -4.14
N SER A 474 -0.14 -11.60 -3.81
CA SER A 474 -0.38 -12.93 -3.26
C SER A 474 -0.63 -12.94 -1.74
N MET A 475 -0.27 -11.88 -1.02
CA MET A 475 -0.43 -11.79 0.44
C MET A 475 -1.88 -11.97 0.90
N PRO A 476 -2.91 -11.35 0.26
CA PRO A 476 -4.32 -11.61 0.60
C PRO A 476 -4.69 -13.08 0.51
N PHE A 477 -4.26 -13.77 -0.55
CA PHE A 477 -4.55 -15.20 -0.73
C PHE A 477 -3.86 -16.04 0.34
N ILE A 478 -2.61 -15.74 0.66
CA ILE A 478 -1.87 -16.42 1.75
C ILE A 478 -2.59 -16.18 3.09
N ALA A 479 -3.03 -14.96 3.37
CA ALA A 479 -3.79 -14.65 4.58
C ALA A 479 -5.08 -15.50 4.67
N VAL A 480 -5.85 -15.60 3.58
CA VAL A 480 -7.06 -16.44 3.52
C VAL A 480 -6.74 -17.92 3.77
N ILE A 481 -5.66 -18.41 3.18
CA ILE A 481 -5.19 -19.78 3.39
C ILE A 481 -4.88 -20.06 4.87
N TRP A 482 -4.39 -19.07 5.61
CA TRP A 482 -4.12 -19.15 7.05
C TRP A 482 -5.33 -18.82 7.93
N GLY A 483 -6.52 -18.66 7.35
CA GLY A 483 -7.78 -18.46 8.07
C GLY A 483 -8.21 -17.01 8.23
N ALA A 484 -7.59 -16.05 7.52
CA ALA A 484 -8.16 -14.71 7.39
C ALA A 484 -9.41 -14.75 6.49
N ARG A 485 -10.34 -13.81 6.70
CA ARG A 485 -11.53 -13.71 5.87
C ARG A 485 -11.33 -12.74 4.73
N TRP A 486 -12.04 -12.97 3.63
CA TRP A 486 -12.12 -12.01 2.53
C TRP A 486 -12.67 -10.66 2.98
N THR A 487 -13.61 -10.67 3.92
CA THR A 487 -14.21 -9.49 4.51
C THR A 487 -13.20 -8.65 5.29
N ASP A 488 -12.34 -9.28 6.10
CA ASP A 488 -11.32 -8.59 6.90
C ASP A 488 -10.27 -7.93 6.00
N ILE A 489 -9.89 -8.62 4.92
CA ILE A 489 -8.97 -8.10 3.91
C ILE A 489 -9.60 -6.92 3.16
N GLY A 490 -10.87 -7.02 2.79
CA GLY A 490 -11.62 -5.94 2.17
C GLY A 490 -11.69 -4.70 3.05
N GLU A 491 -11.90 -4.89 4.36
CA GLU A 491 -11.89 -3.81 5.34
C GLU A 491 -10.51 -3.19 5.54
N LEU A 492 -9.44 -3.98 5.63
CA LEU A 492 -8.07 -3.48 5.66
C LEU A 492 -7.74 -2.66 4.41
N TRP A 493 -8.19 -3.13 3.24
CA TRP A 493 -8.04 -2.39 1.98
C TRP A 493 -8.88 -1.10 1.97
N GLY A 494 -10.11 -1.15 2.48
CA GLY A 494 -10.97 0.02 2.68
C GLY A 494 -10.28 1.07 3.55
N ARG A 495 -9.82 0.69 4.74
CA ARG A 495 -9.07 1.55 5.67
C ARG A 495 -7.79 2.10 5.05
N PHE A 496 -7.07 1.28 4.27
CA PHE A 496 -5.89 1.74 3.54
C PHE A 496 -6.25 2.81 2.50
N ARG A 497 -7.37 2.67 1.76
CA ARG A 497 -7.83 3.66 0.78
C ARG A 497 -8.35 4.95 1.42
N THR A 498 -9.15 4.84 2.49
CA THR A 498 -9.71 6.00 3.20
C THR A 498 -8.66 6.73 4.05
N GLY A 499 -7.60 6.03 4.45
CA GLY A 499 -6.53 6.57 5.28
C GLY A 499 -6.72 6.32 6.77
N PHE A 500 -5.67 6.62 7.54
CA PHE A 500 -5.65 6.53 9.00
C PHE A 500 -5.77 7.93 9.61
N GLN A 501 -6.65 8.10 10.60
CA GLN A 501 -6.69 9.33 11.40
C GLN A 501 -5.44 9.40 12.28
N LEU A 502 -4.69 10.50 12.19
CA LEU A 502 -3.56 10.81 13.06
C LEU A 502 -3.77 12.23 13.61
N GLY A 503 -4.29 12.34 14.84
CA GLY A 503 -4.82 13.60 15.35
C GLY A 503 -6.06 14.01 14.56
N ASP A 504 -6.16 15.29 14.16
CA ASP A 504 -7.26 15.82 13.36
C ASP A 504 -7.08 15.62 11.84
N THR A 505 -5.97 15.02 11.40
CA THR A 505 -5.66 14.84 9.97
C THR A 505 -5.79 13.38 9.55
N THR A 506 -6.45 13.14 8.42
CA THR A 506 -6.55 11.82 7.79
C THR A 506 -5.39 11.60 6.81
N ILE A 507 -4.47 10.68 7.14
CA ILE A 507 -3.39 10.30 6.23
C ILE A 507 -3.89 9.19 5.31
N SER A 508 -4.27 9.56 4.08
CA SER A 508 -4.67 8.63 3.04
C SER A 508 -3.65 8.57 1.87
N PRO A 509 -3.64 7.49 1.07
CA PRO A 509 -2.87 7.45 -0.17
C PRO A 509 -3.24 8.61 -1.11
N GLY A 510 -4.50 9.05 -1.09
CA GLY A 510 -4.95 10.23 -1.85
C GLY A 510 -4.22 11.50 -1.43
N VAL A 511 -4.11 11.75 -0.12
CA VAL A 511 -3.35 12.88 0.46
C VAL A 511 -1.89 12.84 0.00
N LEU A 512 -1.24 11.67 0.05
CA LEU A 512 0.16 11.52 -0.39
C LEU A 512 0.34 11.75 -1.89
N ILE A 513 -0.60 11.29 -2.72
CA ILE A 513 -0.56 11.50 -4.18
C ILE A 513 -0.80 12.98 -4.50
N THR A 514 -1.79 13.63 -3.88
CA THR A 514 -2.05 15.06 -4.06
C THR A 514 -0.85 15.90 -3.64
N PHE A 515 -0.28 15.63 -2.45
CA PHE A 515 0.96 16.24 -2.00
C PHE A 515 2.07 16.04 -3.04
N GLY A 516 2.34 14.80 -3.45
CA GLY A 516 3.41 14.47 -4.38
C GLY A 516 3.23 15.12 -5.76
N LEU A 517 1.99 15.21 -6.25
CA LEU A 517 1.67 15.86 -7.52
C LEU A 517 1.88 17.37 -7.44
N VAL A 518 1.31 18.03 -6.43
CA VAL A 518 1.40 19.48 -6.25
C VAL A 518 2.83 19.90 -5.95
N PHE A 519 3.51 19.19 -5.05
CA PHE A 519 4.92 19.38 -4.76
C PHE A 519 5.78 19.15 -5.99
N GLY A 520 5.52 18.09 -6.77
CA GLY A 520 6.24 17.77 -7.99
C GLY A 520 6.11 18.87 -9.06
N ILE A 521 4.90 19.41 -9.23
CA ILE A 521 4.65 20.56 -10.13
C ILE A 521 5.39 21.80 -9.62
N GLY A 522 5.28 22.13 -8.32
CA GLY A 522 5.97 23.28 -7.73
C GLY A 522 7.49 23.17 -7.82
N PHE A 523 8.04 21.97 -7.61
CA PHE A 523 9.46 21.67 -7.76
C PHE A 523 9.91 21.83 -9.22
N LEU A 524 9.13 21.33 -10.18
CA LEU A 524 9.41 21.48 -11.61
C LEU A 524 9.40 22.96 -12.01
N LEU A 525 8.39 23.72 -11.59
CA LEU A 525 8.30 25.16 -11.85
C LEU A 525 9.51 25.91 -11.25
N THR A 526 9.89 25.57 -10.01
CA THR A 526 11.06 26.15 -9.36
C THR A 526 12.34 25.85 -10.15
N ARG A 527 12.53 24.60 -10.61
CA ARG A 527 13.68 24.21 -11.43
C ARG A 527 13.72 24.93 -12.78
N LEU A 528 12.57 25.08 -13.44
CA LEU A 528 12.46 25.83 -14.70
C LEU A 528 12.79 27.32 -14.51
N LEU A 529 12.32 27.91 -13.41
CA LEU A 529 12.61 29.29 -13.07
C LEU A 529 14.09 29.50 -12.74
N GLN A 530 14.70 28.63 -11.92
CA GLN A 530 16.13 28.63 -11.63
C GLN A 530 16.96 28.47 -12.91
N GLY A 531 16.54 27.57 -13.81
CA GLY A 531 17.18 27.35 -15.10
C GLY A 531 17.17 28.63 -15.94
N THR A 532 16.00 29.25 -16.10
CA THR A 532 15.82 30.51 -16.84
C THR A 532 16.62 31.65 -16.24
N MET A 533 16.62 31.79 -14.90
CA MET A 533 17.42 32.79 -14.20
C MET A 533 18.91 32.61 -14.48
N ARG A 534 19.40 31.37 -14.42
CA ARG A 534 20.82 31.04 -14.64
C ARG A 534 21.26 31.20 -16.10
N SER A 535 20.40 30.85 -17.07
CA SER A 535 20.77 30.82 -18.49
C SER A 535 20.52 32.14 -19.21
N SER A 536 19.49 32.88 -18.82
CA SER A 536 18.92 33.94 -19.66
C SER A 536 18.86 35.29 -18.99
N VAL A 537 18.56 35.35 -17.69
CA VAL A 537 18.37 36.63 -16.96
C VAL A 537 19.66 37.10 -16.30
N LEU A 538 20.21 36.32 -15.37
CA LEU A 538 21.37 36.70 -14.55
C LEU A 538 22.66 36.94 -15.36
N PRO A 539 22.97 36.18 -16.44
CA PRO A 539 24.14 36.48 -17.26
C PRO A 539 24.08 37.84 -17.97
N ARG A 540 22.89 38.42 -18.13
CA ARG A 540 22.71 39.76 -18.72
C ARG A 540 22.82 40.88 -17.69
N THR A 541 23.00 40.55 -16.41
CA THR A 541 23.19 41.50 -15.32
C THR A 541 24.67 41.74 -15.03
N ARG A 542 24.99 42.84 -14.34
CA ARG A 542 26.36 43.14 -13.88
C ARG A 542 26.76 42.40 -12.59
N ILE A 543 25.99 41.39 -12.17
CA ILE A 543 26.20 40.64 -10.92
C ILE A 543 27.33 39.62 -11.13
N ASP A 544 28.21 39.49 -10.15
CA ASP A 544 29.31 38.53 -10.15
C ASP A 544 28.82 37.08 -10.00
N LYS A 545 29.69 36.10 -10.30
CA LYS A 545 29.32 34.67 -10.24
C LYS A 545 28.87 34.22 -8.85
N GLY A 546 29.39 34.83 -7.77
CA GLY A 546 28.98 34.55 -6.40
C GLY A 546 27.55 35.00 -6.15
N GLY A 547 27.24 36.26 -6.47
CA GLY A 547 25.88 36.81 -6.36
C GLY A 547 24.84 36.06 -7.20
N GLN A 548 25.19 35.67 -8.43
CA GLN A 548 24.30 34.88 -9.29
C GLN A 548 23.96 33.53 -8.66
N ASN A 549 24.96 32.80 -8.14
CA ASN A 549 24.73 31.52 -7.48
C ASN A 549 23.91 31.67 -6.18
N ALA A 550 24.15 32.74 -5.41
CA ALA A 550 23.37 33.04 -4.21
C ALA A 550 21.88 33.30 -4.54
N ILE A 551 21.60 34.09 -5.57
CA ILE A 551 20.21 34.38 -6.01
C ILE A 551 19.52 33.10 -6.50
N VAL A 552 20.18 32.30 -7.34
CA VAL A 552 19.59 31.05 -7.85
C VAL A 552 19.33 30.06 -6.71
N SER A 553 20.27 29.94 -5.76
CA SER A 553 20.12 29.04 -4.61
C SER A 553 19.02 29.52 -3.66
N GLY A 554 18.96 30.81 -3.35
CA GLY A 554 17.91 31.41 -2.53
C GLY A 554 16.52 31.24 -3.15
N LEU A 555 16.39 31.48 -4.45
CA LEU A 555 15.15 31.22 -5.19
C LEU A 555 14.77 29.73 -5.16
N GLY A 556 15.76 28.84 -5.19
CA GLY A 556 15.56 27.40 -5.03
C GLY A 556 15.00 27.02 -3.67
N TYR A 557 15.60 27.52 -2.59
CA TYR A 557 15.14 27.25 -1.24
C TYR A 557 13.74 27.84 -0.98
N LEU A 558 13.49 29.07 -1.45
CA LEU A 558 12.17 29.69 -1.37
C LEU A 558 11.12 28.90 -2.16
N GLY A 559 11.42 28.56 -3.42
CA GLY A 559 10.51 27.80 -4.27
C GLY A 559 10.25 26.39 -3.74
N LEU A 560 11.27 25.70 -3.22
CA LEU A 560 11.13 24.39 -2.58
C LEU A 560 10.25 24.47 -1.32
N THR A 561 10.49 25.47 -0.46
CA THR A 561 9.72 25.67 0.77
C THR A 561 8.26 25.99 0.44
N LEU A 562 8.01 26.86 -0.53
CA LEU A 562 6.66 27.22 -0.96
C LEU A 562 5.94 26.03 -1.61
N ALA A 563 6.63 25.27 -2.46
CA ALA A 563 6.08 24.05 -3.05
C ALA A 563 5.73 23.01 -1.98
N ALA A 564 6.54 22.87 -0.92
CA ALA A 564 6.25 22.00 0.21
C ALA A 564 5.02 22.49 0.98
N ILE A 565 4.94 23.77 1.33
CA ILE A 565 3.79 24.35 2.06
C ILE A 565 2.51 24.18 1.25
N ILE A 566 2.50 24.57 -0.03
CA ILE A 566 1.32 24.43 -0.91
C ILE A 566 0.97 22.94 -1.08
N GLY A 567 1.97 22.07 -1.22
CA GLY A 567 1.75 20.63 -1.28
C GLY A 567 1.05 20.11 -0.03
N ILE A 568 1.50 20.53 1.16
CA ILE A 568 0.94 20.09 2.45
C ILE A 568 -0.49 20.63 2.63
N THR A 569 -0.72 21.93 2.38
CA THR A 569 -2.05 22.54 2.54
C THR A 569 -3.06 22.03 1.52
N SER A 570 -2.64 21.82 0.26
CA SER A 570 -3.51 21.22 -0.76
C SER A 570 -3.87 19.77 -0.47
N ALA A 571 -3.07 19.09 0.34
CA ALA A 571 -3.36 17.75 0.83
C ALA A 571 -4.30 17.76 2.05
N GLY A 572 -4.80 18.94 2.48
CA GLY A 572 -5.75 19.08 3.59
C GLY A 572 -5.12 19.02 4.98
N ILE A 573 -3.79 19.11 5.08
CA ILE A 573 -3.08 19.08 6.36
C ILE A 573 -3.01 20.50 6.93
N ASP A 574 -3.56 20.68 8.14
CA ASP A 574 -3.53 21.96 8.84
C ASP A 574 -2.11 22.28 9.35
N LEU A 575 -1.59 23.44 8.93
CA LEU A 575 -0.28 23.96 9.30
C LEU A 575 -0.35 25.02 10.39
N SER A 576 -1.52 25.31 10.97
CA SER A 576 -1.72 26.40 11.94
C SER A 576 -0.73 26.33 13.12
N ASN A 577 -0.50 25.13 13.68
CA ASN A 577 0.46 24.93 14.76
C ASN A 577 1.92 25.17 14.33
N ILE A 578 2.28 24.80 13.10
CA ILE A 578 3.62 25.03 12.55
C ILE A 578 3.81 26.51 12.20
N ALA A 579 2.75 27.19 11.76
CA ALA A 579 2.78 28.61 11.43
C ALA A 579 3.18 29.48 12.64
N ILE A 580 2.76 29.11 13.86
CA ILE A 580 3.20 29.78 15.10
C ILE A 580 4.72 29.68 15.28
N ILE A 581 5.28 28.48 15.10
CA ILE A 581 6.72 28.23 15.24
C ILE A 581 7.50 29.00 14.15
N VAL A 582 7.02 28.95 12.91
CA VAL A 582 7.62 29.69 11.79
C VAL A 582 7.52 31.20 12.01
N GLY A 583 6.42 31.69 12.59
CA GLY A 583 6.25 33.08 12.99
C GLY A 583 7.29 33.50 14.03
N ALA A 584 7.45 32.73 15.10
CA ALA A 584 8.46 32.98 16.13
C ALA A 584 9.90 32.94 15.58
N LEU A 585 10.21 31.96 14.72
CA LEU A 585 11.48 31.88 14.00
C LEU A 585 11.69 33.09 13.10
N GLY A 586 10.66 33.52 12.38
CA GLY A 586 10.67 34.69 11.51
C GLY A 586 10.98 35.98 12.27
N VAL A 587 10.39 36.15 13.46
CA VAL A 587 10.72 37.26 14.36
C VAL A 587 12.19 37.19 14.80
N GLY A 588 12.68 36.00 15.18
CA GLY A 588 14.09 35.80 15.55
C GLY A 588 15.07 36.12 14.42
N ILE A 589 14.76 35.68 13.18
CA ILE A 589 15.54 36.01 11.99
C ILE A 589 15.48 37.51 11.71
N GLY A 590 14.32 38.15 11.88
CA GLY A 590 14.13 39.60 11.73
C GLY A 590 15.04 40.39 12.68
N PHE A 591 15.11 40.00 13.95
CA PHE A 591 16.05 40.60 14.90
C PHE A 591 17.51 40.38 14.50
N GLY A 592 17.88 39.17 14.05
CA GLY A 592 19.24 38.89 13.57
C GLY A 592 19.64 39.68 12.33
N LEU A 593 18.68 39.95 11.43
CA LEU A 593 18.90 40.70 10.19
C LEU A 593 18.74 42.22 10.35
N GLN A 594 18.28 42.69 11.51
CA GLN A 594 17.94 44.10 11.76
C GLN A 594 19.06 45.06 11.32
N ASN A 595 20.31 44.79 11.72
CA ASN A 595 21.46 45.63 11.35
C ASN A 595 21.78 45.61 9.86
N ILE A 596 21.56 44.48 9.19
CA ILE A 596 21.79 44.35 7.74
C ILE A 596 20.73 45.16 6.98
N VAL A 597 19.46 45.03 7.38
CA VAL A 597 18.35 45.80 6.78
C VAL A 597 18.54 47.30 7.04
N ASN A 598 18.89 47.69 8.27
CA ASN A 598 19.14 49.10 8.62
C ASN A 598 20.19 49.71 7.68
N ASN A 599 21.36 49.08 7.57
CA ASN A 599 22.43 49.55 6.68
C ASN A 599 22.01 49.60 5.20
N PHE A 600 21.22 48.62 4.74
CA PHE A 600 20.72 48.58 3.36
C PHE A 600 19.75 49.74 3.09
N VAL A 601 18.76 49.95 3.97
CA VAL A 601 17.76 51.02 3.85
C VAL A 601 18.44 52.38 3.95
N SER A 602 19.34 52.57 4.92
CA SER A 602 20.15 53.78 5.03
C SER A 602 20.98 54.04 3.78
N GLY A 603 21.55 53.00 3.17
CA GLY A 603 22.26 53.14 1.89
C GLY A 603 21.37 53.66 0.75
N ILE A 604 20.15 53.14 0.63
CA ILE A 604 19.18 53.65 -0.36
C ILE A 604 18.82 55.10 -0.08
N ILE A 605 18.56 55.46 1.18
CA ILE A 605 18.26 56.84 1.59
C ILE A 605 19.42 57.77 1.22
N LEU A 606 20.66 57.40 1.52
CA LEU A 606 21.85 58.16 1.14
C LEU A 606 21.94 58.38 -0.37
N LEU A 607 21.59 57.38 -1.19
CA LEU A 607 21.64 57.49 -2.65
C LEU A 607 20.53 58.38 -3.23
N ILE A 608 19.34 58.37 -2.62
CA ILE A 608 18.16 59.11 -3.07
C ILE A 608 18.20 60.55 -2.57
N GLU A 609 18.28 60.75 -1.26
CA GLU A 609 18.27 62.07 -0.64
C GLU A 609 19.60 62.80 -0.79
N ARG A 610 20.69 62.03 -0.95
CA ARG A 610 22.06 62.53 -1.08
C ARG A 610 22.37 63.58 -0.01
N PRO A 611 22.38 63.25 1.29
CA PRO A 611 22.87 64.13 2.37
C PRO A 611 24.41 64.24 2.39
N ILE A 612 25.11 63.31 1.73
CA ILE A 612 26.53 63.33 1.38
C ILE A 612 26.68 62.76 -0.03
N SER A 613 27.65 63.24 -0.80
CA SER A 613 27.96 62.74 -2.14
C SER A 613 29.40 62.26 -2.24
N GLU A 614 29.67 61.39 -3.21
CA GLU A 614 31.06 61.03 -3.55
C GLU A 614 31.85 62.29 -3.90
N GLY A 615 33.01 62.47 -3.25
CA GLY A 615 33.83 63.68 -3.34
C GLY A 615 33.61 64.72 -2.23
N ASP A 616 32.57 64.59 -1.39
CA ASP A 616 32.38 65.49 -0.25
C ASP A 616 33.42 65.27 0.85
N TRP A 617 33.89 66.35 1.47
CA TRP A 617 34.67 66.28 2.71
C TRP A 617 33.71 66.21 3.90
N VAL A 618 33.76 65.08 4.60
CA VAL A 618 32.87 64.79 5.72
C VAL A 618 33.66 64.45 6.98
N GLU A 619 33.05 64.75 8.12
CA GLU A 619 33.49 64.30 9.43
C GLU A 619 32.42 63.40 10.04
N VAL A 620 32.81 62.18 10.40
CA VAL A 620 31.92 61.15 10.97
C VAL A 620 32.66 60.46 12.10
N ASN A 621 32.07 60.42 13.29
CA ASN A 621 32.66 59.78 14.47
C ASN A 621 34.10 60.26 14.79
N GLY A 622 34.38 61.55 14.59
CA GLY A 622 35.68 62.17 14.83
C GLY A 622 36.76 61.85 13.79
N GLN A 623 36.41 61.16 12.69
CA GLN A 623 37.30 60.90 11.56
C GLN A 623 36.91 61.81 10.40
N MET A 624 37.89 62.54 9.87
CA MET A 624 37.74 63.44 8.73
C MET A 624 38.35 62.83 7.47
N GLY A 625 37.62 62.93 6.37
CA GLY A 625 38.10 62.46 5.07
C GLY A 625 37.13 62.73 3.93
N THR A 626 37.52 62.33 2.73
CA THR A 626 36.72 62.51 1.52
C THR A 626 35.95 61.24 1.20
N VAL A 627 34.66 61.35 0.87
CA VAL A 627 33.82 60.20 0.47
C VAL A 627 34.31 59.64 -0.85
N ARG A 628 34.83 58.41 -0.86
CA ARG A 628 35.33 57.74 -2.08
C ARG A 628 34.21 57.02 -2.84
N SER A 629 33.38 56.25 -2.14
CA SER A 629 32.26 55.52 -2.76
C SER A 629 31.15 55.22 -1.77
N ILE A 630 29.91 55.29 -2.23
CA ILE A 630 28.73 54.90 -1.44
C ILE A 630 28.21 53.56 -1.97
N SER A 631 28.41 52.50 -1.19
CA SER A 631 27.88 51.16 -1.49
C SER A 631 26.58 50.90 -0.75
N VAL A 632 25.90 49.81 -1.11
CA VAL A 632 24.58 49.44 -0.56
C VAL A 632 24.58 49.32 0.98
N ARG A 633 25.65 48.83 1.60
CA ARG A 633 25.73 48.57 3.06
C ARG A 633 26.66 49.50 3.84
N SER A 634 27.58 50.17 3.14
CA SER A 634 28.62 50.98 3.76
C SER A 634 29.13 52.04 2.79
N THR A 635 29.64 53.12 3.35
CA THR A 635 30.32 54.19 2.62
C THR A 635 31.81 54.14 2.95
N VAL A 636 32.65 54.29 1.93
CA VAL A 636 34.11 54.31 2.09
C VAL A 636 34.57 55.76 2.11
N ILE A 637 35.20 56.17 3.21
CA ILE A 637 35.78 57.50 3.41
C ILE A 637 37.30 57.35 3.41
N GLU A 638 37.99 58.08 2.54
CA GLU A 638 39.45 58.14 2.53
C GLU A 638 39.91 59.28 3.44
N THR A 639 40.64 58.94 4.49
CA THR A 639 41.21 59.93 5.42
C THR A 639 42.35 60.72 4.77
N PHE A 640 42.74 61.83 5.38
CA PHE A 640 43.92 62.59 4.92
C PHE A 640 45.23 61.79 4.97
N ASP A 641 45.28 60.72 5.77
CA ASP A 641 46.39 59.78 5.84
C ASP A 641 46.32 58.67 4.77
N ARG A 642 45.39 58.78 3.79
CA ARG A 642 45.14 57.81 2.71
C ARG A 642 44.76 56.41 3.19
N THR A 643 44.09 56.31 4.34
CA THR A 643 43.50 55.06 4.81
C THR A 643 42.00 55.02 4.50
N ASP A 644 41.51 53.86 4.11
CA ASP A 644 40.09 53.64 3.80
C ASP A 644 39.32 53.26 5.07
N VAL A 645 38.39 54.12 5.46
CA VAL A 645 37.49 53.90 6.59
C VAL A 645 36.13 53.46 6.03
N ILE A 646 35.72 52.24 6.36
CA ILE A 646 34.43 51.68 5.93
C ILE A 646 33.40 51.95 7.02
N VAL A 647 32.51 52.90 6.77
CA VAL A 647 31.46 53.30 7.70
C VAL A 647 30.14 52.62 7.30
N PRO A 648 29.46 51.89 8.21
CA PRO A 648 28.12 51.38 7.97
C PRO A 648 27.15 52.52 7.63
N ASN A 649 26.30 52.34 6.62
CA ASN A 649 25.38 53.41 6.20
C ASN A 649 24.37 53.77 7.29
N GLY A 650 24.02 52.81 8.16
CA GLY A 650 23.16 53.04 9.33
C GLY A 650 23.71 54.16 10.20
N ASP A 651 25.02 54.13 10.49
CA ASP A 651 25.68 55.10 11.35
C ASP A 651 25.69 56.52 10.75
N LEU A 652 25.72 56.64 9.42
CA LEU A 652 25.67 57.92 8.71
C LEU A 652 24.29 58.57 8.72
N ILE A 653 23.23 57.75 8.80
CA ILE A 653 21.84 58.23 8.85
C ILE A 653 21.40 58.45 10.31
N SER A 654 21.81 57.59 11.24
CA SER A 654 21.44 57.72 12.66
C SER A 654 22.34 58.69 13.43
N GLY A 655 23.60 58.87 13.00
CA GLY A 655 24.59 59.72 13.63
C GLY A 655 24.67 61.11 13.03
N THR A 656 25.41 62.01 13.68
CA THR A 656 25.70 63.34 13.15
C THR A 656 26.84 63.27 12.13
N VAL A 657 26.60 63.80 10.94
CA VAL A 657 27.61 63.93 9.89
C VAL A 657 27.81 65.40 9.57
N THR A 658 29.04 65.90 9.76
CA THR A 658 29.39 67.27 9.35
C THR A 658 29.91 67.21 7.93
N ASN A 659 29.20 67.82 6.99
CA ASN A 659 29.65 67.96 5.62
C ASN A 659 30.24 69.36 5.42
N TRP A 660 31.55 69.42 5.21
CA TRP A 660 32.30 70.68 5.12
C TRP A 660 32.23 71.32 3.73
N THR A 661 31.85 70.56 2.70
CA THR A 661 31.85 71.01 1.30
C THR A 661 30.46 71.18 0.70
N ARG A 662 29.41 70.79 1.44
CA ARG A 662 28.04 70.87 0.97
C ARG A 662 27.54 72.31 0.93
N GLY A 663 27.15 72.75 -0.27
CA GLY A 663 26.49 74.02 -0.51
C GLY A 663 27.43 75.20 -0.69
N ASN A 664 28.61 75.23 -0.04
CA ASN A 664 29.64 76.24 -0.28
C ASN A 664 31.02 75.77 0.22
N SER A 665 32.10 76.16 -0.46
CA SER A 665 33.49 75.83 -0.09
C SER A 665 34.15 76.87 0.83
N ILE A 666 33.39 77.83 1.37
CA ILE A 666 33.89 78.89 2.26
C ILE A 666 33.77 78.43 3.72
N GLY A 667 34.91 78.22 4.39
CA GLY A 667 34.99 77.91 5.82
C GLY A 667 35.26 79.14 6.70
N ARG A 668 34.76 79.15 7.94
CA ARG A 668 35.07 80.19 8.96
C ARG A 668 36.22 79.73 9.86
N VAL A 669 37.30 80.50 9.88
CA VAL A 669 38.41 80.30 10.85
C VAL A 669 38.22 81.26 12.01
N ILE A 670 38.18 80.73 13.24
CA ILE A 670 38.13 81.54 14.47
C ILE A 670 39.56 81.66 15.00
N VAL A 671 40.08 82.89 15.01
CA VAL A 671 41.42 83.18 15.55
C VAL A 671 41.23 83.88 16.91
N PRO A 672 41.43 83.20 18.05
CA PRO A 672 41.32 83.82 19.35
C PRO A 672 42.51 84.76 19.57
N VAL A 673 42.24 86.06 19.68
CA VAL A 673 43.26 87.09 19.95
C VAL A 673 43.23 87.45 21.43
N GLY A 674 44.29 87.10 22.16
CA GLY A 674 44.48 87.49 23.55
C GLY A 674 45.24 88.81 23.67
N VAL A 675 44.71 89.75 24.45
CA VAL A 675 45.36 91.04 24.75
C VAL A 675 45.57 91.21 26.26
N ALA A 676 46.58 91.99 26.66
CA ALA A 676 46.87 92.23 28.07
C ALA A 676 45.70 92.92 28.79
N TYR A 677 45.43 92.55 30.04
CA TYR A 677 44.36 93.16 30.85
C TYR A 677 44.58 94.67 31.02
N GLY A 678 43.50 95.45 30.88
CA GLY A 678 43.54 96.92 30.88
C GLY A 678 43.81 97.54 29.50
N THR A 679 44.13 96.74 28.47
CA THR A 679 44.21 97.23 27.08
C THR A 679 42.83 97.72 26.64
N ASP A 680 42.79 98.89 25.98
CA ASP A 680 41.54 99.42 25.43
C ASP A 680 40.99 98.49 24.34
N THR A 681 39.91 97.80 24.69
CA THR A 681 39.16 96.90 23.81
C THR A 681 38.73 97.55 22.49
N ARG A 682 38.46 98.86 22.46
CA ARG A 682 38.06 99.58 21.23
C ARG A 682 39.22 99.80 20.28
N ARG A 683 40.44 99.94 20.81
CA ARG A 683 41.64 100.08 20.00
C ARG A 683 42.05 98.74 19.39
N VAL A 684 41.86 97.66 20.15
CA VAL A 684 42.08 96.29 19.66
C VAL A 684 41.08 95.96 18.55
N GLU A 685 39.79 96.25 18.75
CA GLU A 685 38.73 96.07 17.74
C GLU A 685 39.03 96.80 16.43
N LYS A 686 39.63 98.00 16.45
CA LYS A 686 40.01 98.72 15.22
C LYS A 686 41.21 98.14 14.48
N ILE A 687 42.07 97.38 15.17
CA ILE A 687 43.28 96.79 14.59
C ILE A 687 42.98 95.42 13.97
N LEU A 688 42.06 94.67 14.57
CA LEU A 688 41.49 93.43 14.04
C LEU A 688 40.56 93.71 12.87
#